data_AF-A0A954RT38-F1
#
_entry.id   AF-A0A954RT38-F1
#
_cell.length_a   1.000
_cell.length_b   1.000
_cell.length_c   1.000
_cell.angle_alpha   90.00
_cell.angle_beta   90.00
_cell.angle_gamma   90.00
#
_symmetry.space_group_name_H-M   'P 1'
#
loop_
_entity.id
_entity.type
_entity.pdbx_description
1 polymer ?
#
loop_
_entity_poly.entity_id
_entity_poly.type
_entity_poly.pdbx_seq_one_letter_code
_entity_poly.pdbx_strand_id
1 'polypeptide(L)'
;WDSTHAKRLREESRRFRQPFGSARQHLNSQLTRHRASQLEHVRLASVFARMGYPEAAQKLINAVPVASARMICQIDCNLTLVQRLIHQSELDEARRRLRETRDTLLRGIECGAIVDPWNVIGFDGNFSLFPAMENSIHDHRVDELLGIVEEIFDGYGRLWSTASAVDNAAVNQSVSLEMEEFANWWHQFATHEMGSIDCSSPLDLYRAAKNVAEALGHWREAGEEKGAIRFWAPYVETFDSPKAYSMVITMLLERRDVVAARGLLIHWLGQAETVPLEQGEESFYRLATRWMVQTLELAADEDSETADLSAVPCRATAEDWRRVQKFFDYLEANAGEYWRVPSFGAISGLDVGESPPPAAPDPELPASEEAESDADSELFGAAYEDVVYRDSTDDGMDSSVYEGGQNEALDATHDAIVNRLSFLNSLSRLRRIAAIAWIFDSPDRHERPPMRDYLLNWLKHTQKIQQQLRALALEVWRHRLARPSHDYMSLAEFDRERTIKESLMEHIITACVEASQCGHFIVCALRGESHEEQELDAGQAAFEESMPKDELLAVQLIGSALRGRQDQVRAHWRDLKIALRSQAVLYVPLVRGGNPDSIITVRNRQQVLRTLLAWLPRLGLLTETRELIDVIRQMERNVPAGPGAVTEFDDLFDLGFRALVDCVIRATNVDEAQD
;
A
#
# COMPACT_ATOMS: atom_id res chain seq x y z
N TRP A 1 31.25 32.77 -54.02
CA TRP A 1 30.64 31.84 -53.04
C TRP A 1 29.57 31.02 -53.74
N ASP A 2 29.96 30.40 -54.86
CA ASP A 2 29.06 29.58 -55.65
C ASP A 2 29.46 28.14 -55.38
N SER A 3 28.68 27.47 -54.55
CA SER A 3 28.85 26.05 -54.33
C SER A 3 27.47 25.43 -54.24
N THR A 4 27.27 24.32 -54.93
CA THR A 4 26.13 23.41 -54.82
C THR A 4 25.66 23.20 -53.37
N HIS A 5 26.58 23.27 -52.42
CA HIS A 5 26.33 23.25 -50.99
C HIS A 5 25.40 24.38 -50.49
N ALA A 6 25.59 25.62 -50.94
CA ALA A 6 24.75 26.75 -50.55
C ALA A 6 23.32 26.63 -51.09
N LYS A 7 23.14 26.05 -52.28
CA LYS A 7 21.81 25.74 -52.84
C LYS A 7 21.11 24.66 -52.01
N ARG A 8 21.82 23.57 -51.69
CA ARG A 8 21.33 22.50 -50.82
C ARG A 8 20.86 23.01 -49.45
N LEU A 9 21.65 23.87 -48.79
CA LEU A 9 21.29 24.44 -47.50
C LEU A 9 20.08 25.37 -47.56
N ARG A 10 19.89 26.11 -48.66
CA ARG A 10 18.69 26.94 -48.86
C ARG A 10 17.44 26.10 -49.11
N GLU A 11 17.56 25.00 -49.84
CA GLU A 11 16.48 24.02 -50.04
C GLU A 11 16.10 23.32 -48.73
N GLU A 12 17.09 22.88 -47.95
CA GLU A 12 16.86 22.31 -46.61
C GLU A 12 16.20 23.32 -45.67
N SER A 13 16.64 24.59 -45.69
CA SER A 13 16.05 25.66 -44.88
C SER A 13 14.58 25.91 -45.24
N ARG A 14 14.21 25.85 -46.52
CA ARG A 14 12.81 25.93 -46.94
C ARG A 14 11.99 24.74 -46.48
N ARG A 15 12.55 23.53 -46.51
CA ARG A 15 11.84 22.28 -46.16
C ARG A 15 11.68 22.10 -44.64
N PHE A 16 12.73 22.35 -43.88
CA PHE A 16 12.79 22.11 -42.43
C PHE A 16 12.69 23.39 -41.58
N ARG A 17 12.41 24.54 -42.22
CA ARG A 17 12.33 25.89 -41.61
C ARG A 17 13.61 26.37 -40.93
N GLN A 18 14.72 25.65 -41.09
CA GLN A 18 16.04 25.98 -40.54
C GLN A 18 17.16 25.40 -41.42
N PRO A 19 18.29 26.10 -41.62
CA PRO A 19 19.46 25.52 -42.25
C PRO A 19 19.99 24.35 -41.40
N PHE A 20 20.53 23.29 -42.04
CA PHE A 20 20.98 22.04 -41.39
C PHE A 20 19.88 21.23 -40.66
N GLY A 21 18.60 21.44 -40.99
CA GLY A 21 17.49 20.73 -40.32
C GLY A 21 17.60 19.20 -40.36
N SER A 22 18.08 18.63 -41.47
CA SER A 22 18.31 17.18 -41.60
C SER A 22 19.41 16.66 -40.68
N ALA A 23 20.49 17.43 -40.48
CA ALA A 23 21.57 17.05 -39.58
C ALA A 23 21.13 17.08 -38.13
N ARG A 24 20.33 18.10 -37.73
CA ARG A 24 19.73 18.18 -36.39
C ARG A 24 18.79 17.02 -36.13
N GLN A 25 17.92 16.67 -37.08
CA GLN A 25 17.00 15.54 -36.94
C GLN A 25 17.77 14.22 -36.79
N HIS A 26 18.82 14.01 -37.59
CA HIS A 26 19.68 12.84 -37.47
C HIS A 26 20.38 12.79 -36.11
N LEU A 27 21.00 13.89 -35.67
CA LEU A 27 21.66 13.99 -34.37
C LEU A 27 20.68 13.70 -33.22
N ASN A 28 19.50 14.31 -33.24
CA ASN A 28 18.46 14.05 -32.25
C ASN A 28 18.06 12.58 -32.24
N SER A 29 17.87 11.95 -33.41
CA SER A 29 17.52 10.52 -33.48
C SER A 29 18.62 9.62 -32.91
N GLN A 30 19.89 9.94 -33.16
CA GLN A 30 21.03 9.19 -32.61
C GLN A 30 21.16 9.41 -31.09
N LEU A 31 21.01 10.65 -30.62
CA LEU A 31 21.01 10.97 -29.19
C LEU A 31 19.87 10.26 -28.47
N THR A 32 18.66 10.21 -29.05
CA THR A 32 17.52 9.48 -28.49
C THR A 32 17.80 7.98 -28.42
N ARG A 33 18.34 7.37 -29.49
CA ARG A 33 18.71 5.94 -29.48
C ARG A 33 19.78 5.62 -28.45
N HIS A 34 20.81 6.46 -28.35
CA HIS A 34 21.87 6.29 -27.36
C HIS A 34 21.35 6.43 -25.93
N ARG A 35 20.50 7.43 -25.66
CA ARG A 35 19.85 7.60 -24.34
C ARG A 35 18.96 6.42 -23.99
N ALA A 36 18.16 5.94 -24.95
CA ALA A 36 17.31 4.77 -24.75
C ALA A 36 18.14 3.53 -24.38
N SER A 37 19.22 3.26 -25.13
CA SER A 37 20.13 2.16 -24.83
C SER A 37 20.80 2.33 -23.45
N GLN A 38 21.24 3.54 -23.09
CA GLN A 38 21.82 3.78 -21.77
C GLN A 38 20.80 3.52 -20.64
N LEU A 39 19.58 4.03 -20.76
CA LEU A 39 18.51 3.80 -19.78
C LEU A 39 18.18 2.31 -19.64
N GLU A 40 18.14 1.58 -20.76
CA GLU A 40 17.95 0.13 -20.76
C GLU A 40 19.05 -0.59 -19.99
N HIS A 41 20.32 -0.29 -20.26
CA HIS A 41 21.45 -0.91 -19.56
C HIS A 41 21.44 -0.58 -18.06
N VAL A 42 21.15 0.66 -17.69
CA VAL A 42 21.08 1.09 -16.28
C VAL A 42 19.95 0.38 -15.54
N ARG A 43 18.74 0.31 -16.15
CA ARG A 43 17.59 -0.38 -15.53
C ARG A 43 17.83 -1.88 -15.40
N LEU A 44 18.33 -2.53 -16.45
CA LEU A 44 18.70 -3.95 -16.38
C LEU A 44 19.80 -4.22 -15.35
N ALA A 45 20.81 -3.35 -15.26
CA ALA A 45 21.87 -3.49 -14.27
C ALA A 45 21.33 -3.39 -12.84
N SER A 46 20.43 -2.44 -12.55
CA SER A 46 19.78 -2.32 -11.23
C SER A 46 18.94 -3.55 -10.90
N VAL A 47 18.19 -4.09 -11.87
CA VAL A 47 17.42 -5.34 -11.68
C VAL A 47 18.37 -6.52 -11.37
N PHE A 48 19.46 -6.69 -12.13
CA PHE A 48 20.45 -7.73 -11.85
C PHE A 48 21.15 -7.54 -10.49
N ALA A 49 21.42 -6.29 -10.10
CA ALA A 49 21.99 -5.97 -8.80
C ALA A 49 21.06 -6.44 -7.67
N ARG A 50 19.77 -6.07 -7.74
CA ARG A 50 18.74 -6.45 -6.75
C ARG A 50 18.44 -7.95 -6.72
N MET A 51 18.53 -8.64 -7.85
CA MET A 51 18.46 -10.11 -7.90
C MET A 51 19.73 -10.80 -7.34
N GLY A 52 20.77 -10.04 -7.01
CA GLY A 52 22.02 -10.57 -6.45
C GLY A 52 22.97 -11.19 -7.47
N TYR A 53 22.97 -10.68 -8.71
CA TYR A 53 23.90 -11.03 -9.80
C TYR A 53 24.88 -9.87 -10.10
N PRO A 54 25.87 -9.61 -9.23
CA PRO A 54 26.74 -8.43 -9.34
C PRO A 54 27.59 -8.43 -10.60
N GLU A 55 28.05 -9.59 -11.08
CA GLU A 55 28.87 -9.67 -12.30
C GLU A 55 28.11 -9.28 -13.56
N ALA A 56 26.83 -9.66 -13.64
CA ALA A 56 25.96 -9.32 -14.77
C ALA A 56 25.65 -7.82 -14.76
N ALA A 57 25.31 -7.27 -13.59
CA ALA A 57 25.10 -5.84 -13.39
C ALA A 57 26.34 -5.02 -13.79
N GLN A 58 27.53 -5.44 -13.34
CA GLN A 58 28.78 -4.76 -13.63
C GLN A 58 29.12 -4.76 -15.14
N LYS A 59 28.85 -5.86 -15.86
CA LYS A 59 29.07 -5.93 -17.31
C LYS A 59 28.23 -4.91 -18.07
N LEU A 60 26.95 -4.78 -17.70
CA LEU A 60 26.03 -3.83 -18.33
C LEU A 60 26.42 -2.38 -18.01
N ILE A 61 26.79 -2.10 -16.74
CA ILE A 61 27.11 -0.74 -16.32
C ILE A 61 28.47 -0.25 -16.84
N ASN A 62 29.42 -1.16 -17.07
CA ASN A 62 30.72 -0.83 -17.68
C ASN A 62 30.58 -0.33 -19.13
N ALA A 63 29.48 -0.68 -19.82
CA ALA A 63 29.18 -0.15 -21.16
C ALA A 63 28.66 1.30 -21.10
N VAL A 64 28.20 1.77 -19.94
CA VAL A 64 27.60 3.09 -19.76
C VAL A 64 28.65 4.09 -19.26
N PRO A 65 28.88 5.23 -19.95
CA PRO A 65 29.89 6.22 -19.56
C PRO A 65 29.49 7.07 -18.35
N VAL A 66 28.23 7.02 -17.91
CA VAL A 66 27.70 7.82 -16.81
C VAL A 66 28.30 7.37 -15.47
N ALA A 67 28.87 8.30 -14.70
CA ALA A 67 29.50 7.98 -13.42
C ALA A 67 28.46 7.66 -12.32
N SER A 68 27.38 8.45 -12.24
CA SER A 68 26.31 8.26 -11.26
C SER A 68 25.73 6.85 -11.29
N ALA A 69 25.32 6.40 -12.48
CA ALA A 69 24.75 5.06 -12.67
C ALA A 69 25.73 3.94 -12.30
N ARG A 70 27.04 4.13 -12.51
CA ARG A 70 28.08 3.17 -12.11
C ARG A 70 28.22 3.07 -10.59
N MET A 71 28.23 4.22 -9.90
CA MET A 71 28.37 4.26 -8.45
C MET A 71 27.11 3.75 -7.74
N ILE A 72 25.92 4.12 -8.24
CA ILE A 72 24.64 3.64 -7.70
C ILE A 72 24.49 2.13 -7.91
N CYS A 73 24.76 1.62 -9.12
CA CYS A 73 24.71 0.17 -9.37
C CYS A 73 25.70 -0.61 -8.48
N GLN A 74 26.88 -0.03 -8.19
CA GLN A 74 27.83 -0.63 -7.26
C GLN A 74 27.29 -0.64 -5.81
N ILE A 75 26.61 0.43 -5.39
CA ILE A 75 25.93 0.51 -4.09
C ILE A 75 24.84 -0.57 -4.00
N ASP A 76 23.94 -0.66 -4.98
CA ASP A 76 22.88 -1.68 -5.04
C ASP A 76 23.45 -3.12 -4.94
N CYS A 77 24.53 -3.38 -5.68
CA CYS A 77 25.20 -4.68 -5.66
C CYS A 77 25.77 -4.99 -4.27
N ASN A 78 26.44 -4.02 -3.65
CA ASN A 78 27.02 -4.21 -2.33
C ASN A 78 25.95 -4.41 -1.25
N LEU A 79 24.87 -3.63 -1.25
CA LEU A 79 23.77 -3.77 -0.30
C LEU A 79 23.09 -5.14 -0.42
N THR A 80 22.83 -5.61 -1.65
CA THR A 80 22.29 -6.95 -1.88
C THR A 80 23.24 -8.06 -1.40
N LEU A 81 24.55 -7.89 -1.62
CA LEU A 81 25.57 -8.82 -1.12
C LEU A 81 25.65 -8.81 0.41
N VAL A 82 25.58 -7.65 1.05
CA VAL A 82 25.55 -7.51 2.52
C VAL A 82 24.40 -8.31 3.09
N GLN A 83 23.20 -8.19 2.53
CA GLN A 83 22.05 -8.98 2.99
C GLN A 83 22.35 -10.48 2.90
N ARG A 84 22.89 -10.97 1.78
CA ARG A 84 23.27 -12.38 1.63
C ARG A 84 24.32 -12.83 2.66
N LEU A 85 25.36 -12.02 2.87
CA LEU A 85 26.45 -12.31 3.82
C LEU A 85 25.95 -12.35 5.27
N ILE A 86 25.01 -11.48 5.64
CA ILE A 86 24.35 -11.50 6.96
C ILE A 86 23.62 -12.83 7.16
N HIS A 87 22.85 -13.31 6.18
CA HIS A 87 22.18 -14.61 6.28
C HIS A 87 23.17 -15.78 6.40
N GLN A 88 24.33 -15.68 5.74
CA GLN A 88 25.41 -16.67 5.83
C GLN A 88 26.25 -16.56 7.11
N SER A 89 25.95 -15.59 7.99
CA SER A 89 26.70 -15.28 9.21
C SER A 89 28.16 -14.85 8.97
N GLU A 90 28.50 -14.37 7.76
CA GLU A 90 29.80 -13.80 7.42
C GLU A 90 29.87 -12.30 7.78
N LEU A 91 29.76 -12.01 9.07
CA LEU A 91 29.53 -10.64 9.58
C LEU A 91 30.69 -9.67 9.31
N ASP A 92 31.93 -10.15 9.31
CA ASP A 92 33.11 -9.31 9.03
C ASP A 92 33.14 -8.84 7.57
N GLU A 93 32.80 -9.72 6.62
CA GLU A 93 32.73 -9.35 5.21
C GLU A 93 31.54 -8.42 4.95
N ALA A 94 30.38 -8.69 5.56
CA ALA A 94 29.23 -7.80 5.49
C ALA A 94 29.58 -6.38 5.97
N ARG A 95 30.30 -6.25 7.09
CA ARG A 95 30.79 -4.94 7.58
C ARG A 95 31.71 -4.26 6.57
N ARG A 96 32.68 -4.99 5.99
CA ARG A 96 33.59 -4.43 4.97
C ARG A 96 32.82 -3.87 3.77
N ARG A 97 31.82 -4.61 3.29
CA ARG A 97 30.98 -4.18 2.15
C ARG A 97 30.10 -2.98 2.48
N LEU A 98 29.54 -2.89 3.69
CA LEU A 98 28.81 -1.68 4.13
C LEU A 98 29.72 -0.45 4.17
N ARG A 99 30.94 -0.61 4.68
CA ARG A 99 31.92 0.48 4.67
C ARG A 99 32.30 0.91 3.24
N GLU A 100 32.57 -0.04 2.34
CA GLU A 100 32.81 0.25 0.92
C GLU A 100 31.64 0.98 0.25
N THR A 101 30.41 0.66 0.66
CA THR A 101 29.17 1.30 0.17
C THR A 101 29.12 2.75 0.62
N ARG A 102 29.35 3.01 1.92
CA ARG A 102 29.43 4.37 2.49
C ARG A 102 30.52 5.20 1.79
N ASP A 103 31.71 4.63 1.61
CA ASP A 103 32.82 5.32 0.96
C ASP A 103 32.51 5.60 -0.53
N THR A 104 31.71 4.77 -1.19
CA THR A 104 31.26 4.99 -2.58
C THR A 104 30.19 6.08 -2.65
N LEU A 105 29.25 6.12 -1.70
CA LEU A 105 28.27 7.19 -1.58
C LEU A 105 28.96 8.55 -1.38
N LEU A 106 29.86 8.66 -0.40
CA LEU A 106 30.59 9.89 -0.11
C LEU A 106 31.41 10.38 -1.31
N ARG A 107 32.15 9.49 -1.97
CA ARG A 107 32.88 9.82 -3.21
C ARG A 107 31.93 10.25 -4.33
N GLY A 108 30.75 9.63 -4.42
CA GLY A 108 29.72 9.98 -5.40
C GLY A 108 29.23 11.41 -5.20
N ILE A 109 29.03 11.82 -3.96
CA ILE A 109 28.65 13.20 -3.58
C ILE A 109 29.81 14.16 -3.89
N GLU A 110 31.03 13.85 -3.44
CA GLU A 110 32.22 14.71 -3.64
C GLU A 110 32.53 14.97 -5.13
N CYS A 111 32.33 13.97 -5.99
CA CYS A 111 32.55 14.12 -7.43
C CYS A 111 31.34 14.67 -8.22
N GLY A 112 30.22 14.97 -7.53
CA GLY A 112 28.98 15.47 -8.13
C GLY A 112 28.22 14.44 -8.98
N ALA A 113 28.55 13.15 -8.83
CA ALA A 113 27.82 12.06 -9.46
C ALA A 113 26.49 11.78 -8.73
N ILE A 114 26.46 11.95 -7.42
CA ILE A 114 25.26 11.88 -6.58
C ILE A 114 24.93 13.30 -6.11
N VAL A 115 23.64 13.59 -5.91
CA VAL A 115 23.18 14.91 -5.47
C VAL A 115 23.76 15.25 -4.10
N ASP A 116 24.13 16.52 -3.91
CA ASP A 116 24.60 17.02 -2.62
C ASP A 116 23.43 17.12 -1.63
N PRO A 117 23.52 16.50 -0.43
CA PRO A 117 22.48 16.57 0.60
C PRO A 117 22.11 18.00 1.03
N TRP A 118 23.01 18.98 0.90
CA TRP A 118 22.70 20.39 1.20
C TRP A 118 21.60 20.96 0.32
N ASN A 119 21.33 20.37 -0.85
CA ASN A 119 20.22 20.78 -1.70
C ASN A 119 18.85 20.50 -1.07
N VAL A 120 18.77 19.59 -0.10
CA VAL A 120 17.54 19.31 0.62
C VAL A 120 17.14 20.50 1.50
N ILE A 121 18.03 20.97 2.37
CA ILE A 121 17.76 22.18 3.19
C ILE A 121 17.59 23.42 2.31
N GLY A 122 18.44 23.57 1.31
CA GLY A 122 18.49 24.81 0.52
C GLY A 122 17.31 25.01 -0.42
N PHE A 123 16.79 23.91 -0.99
CA PHE A 123 15.82 23.96 -2.09
C PHE A 123 14.65 23.00 -1.91
N ASP A 124 14.56 22.26 -0.81
CA ASP A 124 13.48 21.30 -0.58
C ASP A 124 13.40 20.20 -1.66
N GLY A 125 14.54 19.91 -2.31
CA GLY A 125 14.61 19.06 -3.50
C GLY A 125 13.94 19.65 -4.75
N ASN A 126 13.47 20.90 -4.69
CA ASN A 126 12.77 21.61 -5.75
C ASN A 126 13.66 22.66 -6.40
N PHE A 127 14.05 22.44 -7.66
CA PHE A 127 14.87 23.41 -8.38
C PHE A 127 14.01 24.38 -9.19
N SER A 128 14.09 25.65 -8.80
CA SER A 128 13.34 26.74 -9.40
C SER A 128 14.02 27.32 -10.64
N LEU A 129 13.30 27.38 -11.76
CA LEU A 129 13.69 28.20 -12.92
C LEU A 129 13.43 29.69 -12.67
N PHE A 130 12.41 30.01 -11.86
CA PHE A 130 12.01 31.35 -11.44
C PHE A 130 11.71 31.37 -9.94
N PRO A 131 11.82 32.51 -9.24
CA PRO A 131 11.67 32.57 -7.78
C PRO A 131 10.33 32.08 -7.21
N ALA A 132 9.28 32.00 -8.03
CA ALA A 132 7.99 31.49 -7.59
C ALA A 132 7.98 29.96 -7.45
N MET A 133 7.50 29.44 -6.31
CA MET A 133 7.47 28.00 -6.02
C MET A 133 6.70 27.17 -7.05
N GLU A 134 5.69 27.76 -7.69
CA GLU A 134 4.90 27.13 -8.76
C GLU A 134 5.73 26.77 -10.01
N ASN A 135 6.91 27.37 -10.17
CA ASN A 135 7.85 27.11 -11.27
C ASN A 135 9.04 26.25 -10.84
N SER A 136 8.95 25.62 -9.67
CA SER A 136 9.94 24.66 -9.18
C SER A 136 9.63 23.26 -9.69
N ILE A 137 10.68 22.51 -10.03
CA ILE A 137 10.56 21.11 -10.45
C ILE A 137 11.27 20.26 -9.41
N HIS A 138 10.54 19.28 -8.87
CA HIS A 138 11.10 18.30 -7.96
C HIS A 138 12.14 17.42 -8.64
N ASP A 139 13.31 17.28 -8.03
CA ASP A 139 14.39 16.45 -8.54
C ASP A 139 14.40 15.07 -7.86
N HIS A 140 13.84 14.08 -8.56
CA HIS A 140 13.80 12.67 -8.16
C HIS A 140 15.14 12.05 -7.71
N ARG A 141 16.29 12.67 -8.04
CA ARG A 141 17.60 12.20 -7.56
C ARG A 141 17.79 12.41 -6.07
N VAL A 142 17.04 13.32 -5.46
CA VAL A 142 16.98 13.50 -4.00
C VAL A 142 16.31 12.28 -3.36
N ASP A 143 15.20 11.80 -3.92
CA ASP A 143 14.53 10.58 -3.46
C ASP A 143 15.46 9.36 -3.57
N GLU A 144 16.20 9.24 -4.67
CA GLU A 144 17.18 8.16 -4.86
C GLU A 144 18.30 8.20 -3.81
N LEU A 145 18.78 9.39 -3.44
CA LEU A 145 19.76 9.56 -2.36
C LEU A 145 19.17 9.15 -1.00
N LEU A 146 17.95 9.58 -0.70
CA LEU A 146 17.27 9.25 0.56
C LEU A 146 17.08 7.74 0.69
N GLY A 147 16.60 7.08 -0.37
CA GLY A 147 16.44 5.62 -0.40
C GLY A 147 17.77 4.89 -0.17
N ILE A 148 18.87 5.31 -0.83
CA ILE A 148 20.19 4.71 -0.61
C ILE A 148 20.65 4.86 0.84
N VAL A 149 20.45 6.03 1.45
CA VAL A 149 20.86 6.27 2.84
C VAL A 149 20.03 5.42 3.80
N GLU A 150 18.72 5.29 3.57
CA GLU A 150 17.84 4.43 4.34
C GLU A 150 18.24 2.95 4.24
N GLU A 151 18.53 2.45 3.04
CA GLU A 151 19.01 1.08 2.84
C GLU A 151 20.36 0.82 3.55
N ILE A 152 21.25 1.81 3.61
CA ILE A 152 22.51 1.71 4.36
C ILE A 152 22.24 1.59 5.87
N PHE A 153 21.34 2.42 6.42
CA PHE A 153 20.96 2.33 7.83
C PHE A 153 20.27 1.01 8.16
N ASP A 154 19.42 0.49 7.27
CA ASP A 154 18.82 -0.83 7.41
C ASP A 154 19.89 -1.94 7.42
N GLY A 155 20.86 -1.86 6.51
CA GLY A 155 22.00 -2.75 6.46
C GLY A 155 22.80 -2.77 7.77
N TYR A 156 23.12 -1.60 8.33
CA TYR A 156 23.79 -1.50 9.64
C TYR A 156 22.92 -2.06 10.77
N GLY A 157 21.62 -1.74 10.81
CA GLY A 157 20.70 -2.23 11.82
C GLY A 157 20.58 -3.76 11.81
N ARG A 158 20.47 -4.37 10.63
CA ARG A 158 20.44 -5.84 10.46
C ARG A 158 21.78 -6.48 10.82
N LEU A 159 22.90 -5.88 10.43
CA LEU A 159 24.22 -6.38 10.80
C LEU A 159 24.44 -6.32 12.32
N TRP A 160 24.05 -5.22 12.97
CA TRP A 160 24.21 -5.05 14.42
C TRP A 160 23.33 -6.03 15.20
N SER A 161 22.05 -6.13 14.85
CA SER A 161 21.11 -7.06 15.50
C SER A 161 21.56 -8.52 15.37
N THR A 162 22.04 -8.93 14.19
CA THR A 162 22.57 -10.28 13.97
C THR A 162 23.88 -10.51 14.72
N ALA A 163 24.79 -9.53 14.75
CA ALA A 163 26.04 -9.61 15.48
C ALA A 163 25.84 -9.68 17.00
N SER A 164 24.89 -8.92 17.56
CA SER A 164 24.47 -9.02 18.98
C SER A 164 23.93 -10.40 19.31
N ALA A 165 23.12 -10.95 18.43
CA ALA A 165 22.53 -12.24 18.68
C ALA A 165 23.51 -13.42 18.48
N VAL A 166 24.59 -13.24 17.69
CA VAL A 166 25.70 -14.19 17.52
C VAL A 166 26.85 -13.98 18.54
N ASP A 167 26.82 -12.87 19.30
CA ASP A 167 27.82 -12.49 20.33
C ASP A 167 29.22 -12.24 19.74
N ASN A 168 29.26 -11.54 18.61
CA ASN A 168 30.50 -11.04 18.04
C ASN A 168 30.78 -9.63 18.58
N ALA A 169 31.41 -9.55 19.75
CA ALA A 169 31.72 -8.28 20.41
C ALA A 169 32.56 -7.31 19.55
N ALA A 170 33.47 -7.84 18.72
CA ALA A 170 34.32 -7.02 17.86
C ALA A 170 33.52 -6.33 16.75
N VAL A 171 32.62 -7.06 16.09
CA VAL A 171 31.73 -6.50 15.06
C VAL A 171 30.70 -5.55 15.70
N ASN A 172 30.12 -5.90 16.86
CA ASN A 172 29.17 -5.04 17.56
C ASN A 172 29.77 -3.66 17.90
N GLN A 173 30.96 -3.64 18.51
CA GLN A 173 31.60 -2.38 18.86
C GLN A 173 31.96 -1.56 17.61
N SER A 174 32.44 -2.23 16.56
CA SER A 174 32.79 -1.55 15.32
C SER A 174 31.58 -0.96 14.60
N VAL A 175 30.50 -1.73 14.48
CA VAL A 175 29.25 -1.31 13.82
C VAL A 175 28.59 -0.16 14.58
N SER A 176 28.59 -0.21 15.92
CA SER A 176 28.09 0.89 16.75
C SER A 176 28.82 2.21 16.43
N LEU A 177 30.14 2.19 16.37
CA LEU A 177 30.94 3.38 16.05
C LEU A 177 30.73 3.84 14.61
N GLU A 178 30.78 2.92 13.65
CA GLU A 178 30.62 3.23 12.22
C GLU A 178 29.24 3.82 11.89
N MET A 179 28.18 3.31 12.55
CA MET A 179 26.81 3.81 12.40
C MET A 179 26.61 5.15 13.11
N GLU A 180 27.20 5.35 14.30
CA GLU A 180 27.14 6.63 15.02
C GLU A 180 27.82 7.77 14.25
N GLU A 181 29.02 7.51 13.69
CA GLU A 181 29.72 8.46 12.83
C GLU A 181 28.87 8.85 11.62
N PHE A 182 28.24 7.86 10.97
CA PHE A 182 27.41 8.09 9.80
C PHE A 182 26.10 8.83 10.14
N ALA A 183 25.46 8.48 11.26
CA ALA A 183 24.25 9.16 11.75
C ALA A 183 24.52 10.63 12.07
N ASN A 184 25.64 10.94 12.74
CA ASN A 184 26.03 12.32 13.02
C ASN A 184 26.34 13.11 11.75
N TRP A 185 27.02 12.48 10.78
CA TRP A 185 27.27 13.11 9.48
C TRP A 185 25.97 13.36 8.70
N TRP A 186 25.01 12.44 8.72
CA TRP A 186 23.74 12.62 8.00
C TRP A 186 22.81 13.63 8.70
N HIS A 187 22.80 13.65 10.03
CA HIS A 187 21.96 14.55 10.81
C HIS A 187 22.22 16.04 10.54
N GLN A 188 23.44 16.43 10.16
CA GLN A 188 23.78 17.82 9.85
C GLN A 188 22.95 18.41 8.69
N PHE A 189 22.36 17.56 7.85
CA PHE A 189 21.56 17.96 6.70
C PHE A 189 20.06 18.08 7.00
N ALA A 190 19.64 17.92 8.26
CA ALA A 190 18.28 18.20 8.75
C ALA A 190 17.13 17.69 7.85
N THR A 191 17.32 16.57 7.15
CA THR A 191 16.37 16.04 6.17
C THR A 191 15.02 15.67 6.78
N HIS A 192 15.03 15.28 8.06
CA HIS A 192 13.86 14.91 8.87
C HIS A 192 13.01 16.10 9.36
N GLU A 193 13.52 17.34 9.26
CA GLU A 193 12.76 18.54 9.65
C GLU A 193 11.96 19.14 8.49
N MET A 194 12.19 18.66 7.26
CA MET A 194 11.53 19.17 6.07
C MET A 194 10.16 18.50 5.89
N GLY A 195 9.08 19.28 5.92
CA GLY A 195 7.71 18.75 5.80
C GLY A 195 7.34 18.17 4.43
N SER A 196 8.18 18.36 3.40
CA SER A 196 7.97 17.84 2.05
C SER A 196 8.52 16.42 1.85
N ILE A 197 9.37 15.94 2.77
CA ILE A 197 10.12 14.69 2.66
C ILE A 197 9.84 13.84 3.90
N ASP A 198 9.27 12.65 3.69
CA ASP A 198 9.15 11.64 4.74
C ASP A 198 10.50 10.98 4.98
N CYS A 199 11.30 11.50 5.92
CA CYS A 199 12.55 10.89 6.35
C CYS A 199 12.60 10.76 7.88
N SER A 200 12.96 9.57 8.36
CA SER A 200 13.23 9.36 9.78
C SER A 200 14.50 10.08 10.23
N SER A 201 14.50 10.54 11.49
CA SER A 201 15.68 11.13 12.13
C SER A 201 16.83 10.11 12.19
N PRO A 202 18.04 10.46 11.70
CA PRO A 202 19.15 9.50 11.63
C PRO A 202 19.67 9.09 13.01
N LEU A 203 19.57 10.00 13.99
CA LEU A 203 19.95 9.74 15.37
C LEU A 203 18.96 8.80 16.07
N ASP A 204 17.68 8.91 15.73
CA ASP A 204 16.66 8.03 16.29
C ASP A 204 16.76 6.63 15.70
N LEU A 205 17.13 6.50 14.42
CA LEU A 205 17.50 5.22 13.82
C LEU A 205 18.69 4.56 14.52
N TYR A 206 19.73 5.33 14.86
CA TYR A 206 20.88 4.82 15.63
C TYR A 206 20.47 4.38 17.05
N ARG A 207 19.70 5.20 17.77
CA ARG A 207 19.20 4.87 19.13
C ARG A 207 18.31 3.63 19.10
N ALA A 208 17.41 3.54 18.13
CA ALA A 208 16.56 2.37 17.92
C ALA A 208 17.42 1.12 17.69
N ALA A 209 18.36 1.16 16.74
CA ALA A 209 19.23 0.02 16.45
C ALA A 209 20.06 -0.41 17.67
N LYS A 210 20.56 0.56 18.46
CA LYS A 210 21.28 0.29 19.71
C LYS A 210 20.41 -0.41 20.74
N ASN A 211 19.22 0.12 21.02
CA ASN A 211 18.29 -0.47 21.99
C ASN A 211 17.90 -1.90 21.59
N VAL A 212 17.68 -2.12 20.29
CA VAL A 212 17.39 -3.45 19.73
C VAL A 212 18.58 -4.39 19.88
N ALA A 213 19.79 -3.92 19.58
CA ALA A 213 21.01 -4.71 19.71
C ALA A 213 21.30 -5.10 21.17
N GLU A 214 21.07 -4.21 22.13
CA GLU A 214 21.20 -4.47 23.58
C GLU A 214 20.14 -5.48 24.06
N ALA A 215 18.87 -5.26 23.68
CA ALA A 215 17.79 -6.18 24.01
C ALA A 215 18.03 -7.59 23.47
N LEU A 216 18.56 -7.72 22.24
CA LEU A 216 18.90 -9.01 21.64
C LEU A 216 20.11 -9.68 22.31
N GLY A 217 21.09 -8.89 22.77
CA GLY A 217 22.20 -9.39 23.58
C GLY A 217 21.71 -10.03 24.88
N HIS A 218 20.85 -9.32 25.63
CA HIS A 218 20.25 -9.85 26.85
C HIS A 218 19.28 -11.01 26.60
N TRP A 219 18.53 -10.98 25.50
CA TRP A 219 17.63 -12.07 25.11
C TRP A 219 18.41 -13.37 24.89
N ARG A 220 19.61 -13.29 24.33
CA ARG A 220 20.50 -14.46 24.21
C ARG A 220 20.92 -14.99 25.57
N GLU A 221 21.35 -14.12 26.49
CA GLU A 221 21.78 -14.48 27.85
C GLU A 221 20.67 -15.16 28.65
N ALA A 222 19.41 -14.77 28.42
CA ALA A 222 18.23 -15.22 29.15
C ALA A 222 17.82 -16.70 28.92
N GLY A 223 18.52 -17.47 28.07
CA GLY A 223 18.40 -18.94 28.04
C GLY A 223 16.98 -19.50 27.78
N GLU A 224 16.31 -20.01 28.82
CA GLU A 224 14.96 -20.60 28.75
C GLU A 224 13.82 -19.57 28.97
N GLU A 225 14.11 -18.35 29.45
CA GLU A 225 13.12 -17.26 29.59
C GLU A 225 12.84 -16.51 28.27
N LYS A 226 13.48 -16.93 27.17
CA LYS A 226 13.46 -16.30 25.83
C LYS A 226 12.07 -16.04 25.25
N GLY A 227 11.10 -16.92 25.53
CA GLY A 227 9.73 -16.81 25.04
C GLY A 227 8.77 -16.05 25.97
N ALA A 228 9.24 -15.59 27.13
CA ALA A 228 8.40 -14.92 28.10
C ALA A 228 8.19 -13.45 27.72
N ILE A 229 6.93 -13.04 27.53
CA ILE A 229 6.55 -11.63 27.34
C ILE A 229 7.09 -10.74 28.48
N ARG A 230 7.26 -11.31 29.68
CA ARG A 230 7.88 -10.64 30.84
C ARG A 230 9.30 -10.16 30.60
N PHE A 231 10.08 -10.87 29.78
CA PHE A 231 11.45 -10.45 29.43
C PHE A 231 11.44 -9.14 28.64
N TRP A 232 10.50 -8.99 27.72
CA TRP A 232 10.42 -7.82 26.84
C TRP A 232 9.84 -6.58 27.52
N ALA A 233 9.07 -6.74 28.60
CA ALA A 233 8.42 -5.63 29.30
C ALA A 233 9.34 -4.41 29.60
N PRO A 234 10.57 -4.56 30.15
CA PRO A 234 11.46 -3.42 30.38
C PRO A 234 12.02 -2.77 29.11
N TYR A 235 12.23 -3.53 28.03
CA TYR A 235 12.79 -3.01 26.77
C TYR A 235 11.75 -2.31 25.90
N VAL A 236 10.50 -2.74 26.05
CA VAL A 236 9.36 -2.25 25.28
C VAL A 236 9.04 -0.78 25.59
N GLU A 237 9.28 -0.32 26.83
CA GLU A 237 9.18 1.11 27.19
C GLU A 237 10.25 1.98 26.52
N THR A 238 11.27 1.39 25.89
CA THR A 238 12.35 2.10 25.19
C THR A 238 12.16 2.09 23.67
N PHE A 239 11.10 1.47 23.16
CA PHE A 239 10.79 1.39 21.74
C PHE A 239 9.83 2.50 21.33
N ASP A 240 10.40 3.64 20.94
CA ASP A 240 9.65 4.86 20.59
C ASP A 240 9.45 5.04 19.08
N SER A 241 9.88 4.08 18.25
CA SER A 241 9.79 4.18 16.78
C SER A 241 9.29 2.91 16.10
N PRO A 242 8.57 3.01 14.96
CA PRO A 242 8.14 1.86 14.16
C PRO A 242 9.32 0.98 13.71
N LYS A 243 10.46 1.60 13.38
CA LYS A 243 11.68 0.90 12.97
C LYS A 243 12.20 -0.02 14.06
N ALA A 244 12.20 0.42 15.33
CA ALA A 244 12.62 -0.42 16.46
C ALA A 244 11.77 -1.68 16.57
N TYR A 245 10.43 -1.54 16.52
CA TYR A 245 9.52 -2.69 16.53
C TYR A 245 9.77 -3.62 15.33
N SER A 246 9.88 -3.06 14.13
CA SER A 246 10.05 -3.85 12.92
C SER A 246 11.34 -4.67 12.92
N MET A 247 12.46 -4.08 13.36
CA MET A 247 13.74 -4.79 13.45
C MET A 247 13.67 -5.97 14.43
N VAL A 248 13.12 -5.76 15.64
CA VAL A 248 13.02 -6.83 16.65
C VAL A 248 12.09 -7.93 16.17
N ILE A 249 10.90 -7.57 15.68
CA ILE A 249 9.90 -8.53 15.22
C ILE A 249 10.44 -9.33 14.02
N THR A 250 11.11 -8.68 13.06
CA THR A 250 11.74 -9.35 11.92
C THR A 250 12.78 -10.37 12.37
N MET A 251 13.66 -10.01 13.32
CA MET A 251 14.67 -10.92 13.87
C MET A 251 14.05 -12.10 14.63
N LEU A 252 12.99 -11.87 15.40
CA LEU A 252 12.27 -12.93 16.10
C LEU A 252 11.58 -13.89 15.13
N LEU A 253 10.98 -13.36 14.06
CA LEU A 253 10.37 -14.15 12.99
C LEU A 253 11.43 -14.98 12.24
N GLU A 254 12.59 -14.41 11.91
CA GLU A 254 13.71 -15.16 11.29
C GLU A 254 14.18 -16.32 12.18
N ARG A 255 14.17 -16.14 13.51
CA ARG A 255 14.53 -17.17 14.50
C ARG A 255 13.38 -18.11 14.86
N ARG A 256 12.21 -17.95 14.24
CA ARG A 256 10.98 -18.72 14.50
C ARG A 256 10.43 -18.61 15.92
N ASP A 257 10.73 -17.53 16.66
CA ASP A 257 10.06 -17.23 17.93
C ASP A 257 8.74 -16.49 17.69
N VAL A 258 7.73 -17.27 17.32
CA VAL A 258 6.38 -16.76 17.03
C VAL A 258 5.67 -16.23 18.29
N VAL A 259 6.07 -16.65 19.50
CA VAL A 259 5.38 -16.24 20.73
C VAL A 259 5.81 -14.84 21.13
N ALA A 260 7.12 -14.56 21.13
CA ALA A 260 7.65 -13.24 21.41
C ALA A 260 7.25 -12.23 20.32
N ALA A 261 7.34 -12.63 19.04
CA ALA A 261 6.92 -11.79 17.92
C ALA A 261 5.45 -11.37 18.03
N ARG A 262 4.54 -12.30 18.39
CA ARG A 262 3.13 -11.98 18.65
C ARG A 262 2.98 -10.97 19.80
N GLY A 263 3.70 -11.17 20.90
CA GLY A 263 3.65 -10.28 22.06
C GLY A 263 4.01 -8.84 21.71
N LEU A 264 5.09 -8.66 20.94
CA LEU A 264 5.53 -7.34 20.48
C LEU A 264 4.58 -6.72 19.45
N LEU A 265 4.00 -7.51 18.54
CA LEU A 265 2.97 -7.02 17.61
C LEU A 265 1.76 -6.47 18.39
N ILE A 266 1.27 -7.21 19.38
CA ILE A 266 0.14 -6.77 20.20
C ILE A 266 0.50 -5.53 21.03
N HIS A 267 1.73 -5.46 21.55
CA HIS A 267 2.18 -4.28 22.27
C HIS A 267 2.25 -3.04 21.36
N TRP A 268 2.84 -3.16 20.16
CA TRP A 268 2.89 -2.08 19.19
C TRP A 268 1.49 -1.59 18.84
N LEU A 269 0.53 -2.51 18.63
CA LEU A 269 -0.86 -2.14 18.43
C LEU A 269 -1.45 -1.36 19.62
N GLY A 270 -1.11 -1.73 20.86
CA GLY A 270 -1.52 -0.99 22.05
C GLY A 270 -0.90 0.40 22.17
N GLN A 271 0.22 0.66 21.49
CA GLN A 271 0.88 1.96 21.40
C GLN A 271 0.58 2.70 20.10
N ALA A 272 -0.46 2.29 19.35
CA ALA A 272 -0.78 2.86 18.04
C ALA A 272 -1.15 4.36 18.05
N GLU A 273 -1.40 4.95 19.22
CA GLU A 273 -1.62 6.40 19.40
C GLU A 273 -0.31 7.19 19.47
N THR A 274 0.76 6.58 20.01
CA THR A 274 2.07 7.21 20.19
C THR A 274 3.04 6.85 19.07
N VAL A 275 2.98 5.61 18.60
CA VAL A 275 3.81 5.06 17.51
C VAL A 275 2.91 4.64 16.36
N PRO A 276 3.02 5.24 15.16
CA PRO A 276 2.18 4.88 14.03
C PRO A 276 2.38 3.41 13.62
N LEU A 277 1.31 2.80 13.10
CA LEU A 277 1.34 1.39 12.65
C LEU A 277 2.06 1.19 11.31
N GLU A 278 2.27 2.28 10.57
CA GLU A 278 2.92 2.27 9.26
C GLU A 278 3.69 3.58 9.07
N GLN A 279 4.96 3.47 8.69
CA GLN A 279 5.80 4.60 8.31
C GLN A 279 6.84 4.13 7.28
N GLY A 280 6.78 4.66 6.07
CA GLY A 280 7.67 4.24 4.97
C GLY A 280 7.58 2.74 4.68
N GLU A 281 8.71 2.04 4.70
CA GLU A 281 8.75 0.58 4.50
C GLU A 281 8.33 -0.25 5.73
N GLU A 282 8.22 0.40 6.89
CA GLU A 282 7.92 -0.26 8.15
C GLU A 282 6.43 -0.32 8.41
N SER A 283 5.88 -1.53 8.28
CA SER A 283 4.44 -1.77 8.32
C SER A 283 4.11 -2.90 9.27
N PHE A 284 3.34 -2.58 10.33
CA PHE A 284 2.74 -3.56 11.23
C PHE A 284 1.95 -4.61 10.45
N TYR A 285 1.23 -4.19 9.41
CA TYR A 285 0.37 -5.04 8.60
C TYR A 285 1.17 -6.13 7.86
N ARG A 286 2.35 -5.77 7.32
CA ARG A 286 3.26 -6.71 6.66
C ARG A 286 3.79 -7.75 7.65
N LEU A 287 4.23 -7.32 8.83
CA LEU A 287 4.79 -8.21 9.86
C LEU A 287 3.73 -9.12 10.48
N ALA A 288 2.51 -8.63 10.74
CA ALA A 288 1.39 -9.45 11.19
C ALA A 288 1.02 -10.52 10.17
N THR A 289 1.04 -10.19 8.87
CA THR A 289 0.82 -11.16 7.78
C THR A 289 1.92 -12.22 7.77
N ARG A 290 3.21 -11.80 7.83
CA ARG A 290 4.36 -12.71 7.88
C ARG A 290 4.29 -13.65 9.08
N TRP A 291 3.96 -13.13 10.27
CA TRP A 291 3.79 -13.90 11.50
C TRP A 291 2.75 -15.02 11.33
N MET A 292 1.60 -14.70 10.75
CA MET A 292 0.52 -15.65 10.58
C MET A 292 0.83 -16.71 9.51
N VAL A 293 1.43 -16.31 8.38
CA VAL A 293 1.89 -17.24 7.33
C VAL A 293 2.89 -18.23 7.91
N GLN A 294 3.84 -17.74 8.70
CA GLN A 294 4.85 -18.57 9.36
C GLN A 294 4.26 -19.49 10.44
N THR A 295 3.30 -19.00 11.25
CA THR A 295 2.65 -19.78 12.32
C THR A 295 1.79 -20.91 11.75
N LEU A 296 1.13 -20.67 10.62
CA LEU A 296 0.33 -21.68 9.94
C LEU A 296 1.18 -22.62 9.06
N GLU A 297 2.51 -22.46 9.09
CA GLU A 297 3.48 -23.14 8.21
C GLU A 297 3.01 -23.13 6.75
N LEU A 298 2.47 -21.99 6.32
CA LEU A 298 2.13 -21.80 4.93
C LEU A 298 3.46 -21.64 4.17
N ALA A 299 4.05 -22.75 3.73
CA ALA A 299 5.24 -22.76 2.87
C ALA A 299 5.02 -21.85 1.66
N ALA A 300 5.64 -20.68 1.66
CA ALA A 300 6.09 -20.08 0.43
C ALA A 300 7.36 -20.85 0.04
N ASP A 301 7.36 -21.52 -1.11
CA ASP A 301 8.64 -21.89 -1.72
C ASP A 301 9.45 -20.59 -1.85
N GLU A 302 10.66 -20.55 -1.27
CA GLU A 302 11.50 -19.35 -1.17
C GLU A 302 11.90 -18.78 -2.56
N ASP A 303 11.60 -19.50 -3.65
CA ASP A 303 11.90 -19.13 -5.04
C ASP A 303 10.71 -18.51 -5.81
N SER A 304 9.53 -18.29 -5.19
CA SER A 304 8.36 -17.73 -5.89
C SER A 304 7.90 -16.39 -5.30
N GLU A 305 8.30 -15.28 -5.95
CA GLU A 305 7.83 -13.92 -5.66
C GLU A 305 6.30 -13.76 -5.81
N THR A 306 5.63 -14.71 -6.45
CA THR A 306 4.18 -14.86 -6.38
C THR A 306 3.83 -15.72 -5.16
N ALA A 307 3.53 -15.08 -4.04
CA ALA A 307 3.00 -15.73 -2.83
C ALA A 307 1.65 -16.43 -3.14
N ASP A 308 1.73 -17.64 -3.70
CA ASP A 308 0.61 -18.45 -4.15
C ASP A 308 0.10 -19.26 -2.95
N LEU A 309 -0.86 -18.72 -2.19
CA LEU A 309 -1.51 -19.32 -1.00
C LEU A 309 -2.25 -20.66 -1.26
N SER A 310 -2.00 -21.32 -2.38
CA SER A 310 -2.90 -22.32 -2.99
C SER A 310 -2.33 -23.72 -3.18
N ALA A 311 -1.01 -23.87 -3.17
CA ALA A 311 -0.32 -25.15 -3.32
C ALA A 311 0.37 -25.59 -2.01
N VAL A 312 -0.01 -24.94 -0.92
CA VAL A 312 0.68 -25.06 0.36
C VAL A 312 -0.06 -26.06 1.22
N PRO A 313 0.48 -27.27 1.48
CA PRO A 313 -0.12 -28.15 2.48
C PRO A 313 -0.07 -27.42 3.83
N CYS A 314 -1.22 -26.98 4.32
CA CYS A 314 -1.34 -26.44 5.68
C CYS A 314 -0.96 -27.55 6.66
N ARG A 315 0.22 -27.43 7.28
CA ARG A 315 0.73 -28.40 8.27
C ARG A 315 0.47 -27.97 9.71
N ALA A 316 -0.31 -26.90 9.91
CA ALA A 316 -0.64 -26.35 11.21
C ALA A 316 -1.10 -27.43 12.21
N THR A 317 -0.52 -27.37 13.42
CA THR A 317 -0.94 -28.21 14.54
C THR A 317 -2.14 -27.61 15.26
N ALA A 318 -2.79 -28.38 16.13
CA ALA A 318 -3.85 -27.87 16.99
C ALA A 318 -3.37 -26.71 17.88
N GLU A 319 -2.08 -26.69 18.25
CA GLU A 319 -1.47 -25.61 19.03
C GLU A 319 -1.32 -24.32 18.21
N ASP A 320 -0.99 -24.42 16.93
CA ASP A 320 -0.85 -23.26 16.03
C ASP A 320 -2.20 -22.57 15.83
N TRP A 321 -3.26 -23.35 15.64
CA TRP A 321 -4.62 -22.79 15.60
C TRP A 321 -5.03 -22.11 16.91
N ARG A 322 -4.67 -22.68 18.08
CA ARG A 322 -4.87 -21.99 19.37
C ARG A 322 -4.04 -20.70 19.48
N ARG A 323 -2.85 -20.64 18.88
CA ARG A 323 -2.03 -19.41 18.84
C ARG A 323 -2.69 -18.34 17.98
N VAL A 324 -3.26 -18.73 16.83
CA VAL A 324 -4.00 -17.84 15.93
C VAL A 324 -5.27 -17.32 16.61
N GLN A 325 -6.06 -18.18 17.27
CA GLN A 325 -7.24 -17.75 18.05
C GLN A 325 -6.86 -16.70 19.10
N LYS A 326 -5.85 -17.00 19.92
CA LYS A 326 -5.34 -16.05 20.93
C LYS A 326 -4.84 -14.75 20.32
N PHE A 327 -4.23 -14.80 19.14
CA PHE A 327 -3.78 -13.59 18.46
C PHE A 327 -4.96 -12.69 18.10
N PHE A 328 -6.04 -13.23 17.53
CA PHE A 328 -7.24 -12.46 17.25
C PHE A 328 -7.94 -11.96 18.52
N ASP A 329 -7.98 -12.76 19.60
CA ASP A 329 -8.52 -12.32 20.89
C ASP A 329 -7.72 -11.13 21.45
N TYR A 330 -6.39 -11.15 21.31
CA TYR A 330 -5.54 -10.03 21.70
C TYR A 330 -5.68 -8.82 20.78
N LEU A 331 -5.84 -9.01 19.46
CA LEU A 331 -6.14 -7.91 18.55
C LEU A 331 -7.46 -7.23 18.96
N GLU A 332 -8.52 -8.00 19.24
CA GLU A 332 -9.81 -7.45 19.68
C GLU A 332 -9.68 -6.66 20.99
N ALA A 333 -8.89 -7.16 21.95
CA ALA A 333 -8.71 -6.50 23.24
C ALA A 333 -7.85 -5.23 23.19
N ASN A 334 -6.85 -5.17 22.30
CA ASN A 334 -5.85 -4.09 22.27
C ASN A 334 -6.07 -3.07 21.13
N ALA A 335 -6.88 -3.39 20.11
CA ALA A 335 -7.13 -2.49 18.99
C ALA A 335 -7.92 -1.22 19.37
N GLY A 336 -8.59 -1.17 20.53
CA GLY A 336 -9.29 0.02 21.01
C GLY A 336 -10.23 0.62 19.96
N GLU A 337 -9.94 1.85 19.53
CA GLU A 337 -10.71 2.54 18.50
C GLU A 337 -10.54 1.96 17.08
N TYR A 338 -9.36 1.41 16.76
CA TYR A 338 -9.06 0.81 15.46
C TYR A 338 -9.96 -0.41 15.14
N TRP A 339 -10.55 -1.03 16.17
CA TRP A 339 -11.48 -2.16 15.99
C TRP A 339 -12.82 -1.75 15.36
N ARG A 340 -13.16 -0.45 15.39
CA ARG A 340 -14.44 0.08 14.94
C ARG A 340 -14.26 0.98 13.72
N VAL A 341 -15.27 1.01 12.86
CA VAL A 341 -15.30 1.95 11.74
C VAL A 341 -15.47 3.38 12.28
N PRO A 342 -14.62 4.34 11.86
CA PRO A 342 -14.78 5.74 12.24
C PRO A 342 -16.08 6.33 11.70
N SER A 343 -16.64 7.33 12.41
CA SER A 343 -17.72 8.19 11.90
C SER A 343 -17.15 9.52 11.43
N PHE A 344 -17.52 9.97 10.23
CA PHE A 344 -16.94 11.17 9.63
C PHE A 344 -17.28 12.44 10.42
N GLY A 345 -18.54 12.61 10.83
CA GLY A 345 -18.99 13.76 11.63
C GLY A 345 -18.33 13.89 13.01
N ALA A 346 -18.02 12.78 13.68
CA ALA A 346 -17.39 12.83 15.01
C ALA A 346 -15.91 13.24 14.96
N ILE A 347 -15.20 12.88 13.88
CA ILE A 347 -13.78 13.20 13.71
C ILE A 347 -13.63 14.60 13.10
N SER A 348 -14.53 14.97 12.18
CA SER A 348 -14.46 16.27 11.51
C SER A 348 -14.87 17.44 12.41
N GLY A 349 -15.51 17.19 13.56
CA GLY A 349 -16.06 18.25 14.43
C GLY A 349 -17.15 19.09 13.76
N LEU A 350 -17.55 18.72 12.53
CA LEU A 350 -18.59 19.36 11.76
C LEU A 350 -19.91 18.71 12.17
N ASP A 351 -20.79 19.50 12.76
CA ASP A 351 -22.17 19.11 13.03
C ASP A 351 -22.81 18.67 11.70
N VAL A 352 -22.93 17.37 11.49
CA VAL A 352 -23.75 16.81 10.42
C VAL A 352 -25.18 17.07 10.85
N GLY A 353 -25.67 18.27 10.53
CA GLY A 353 -27.00 18.73 10.90
C GLY A 353 -28.05 17.64 10.69
N GLU A 354 -28.87 17.41 11.71
CA GLU A 354 -29.99 16.48 11.68
C GLU A 354 -30.74 16.61 10.34
N SER A 355 -30.94 15.48 9.67
CA SER A 355 -31.65 15.42 8.40
C SER A 355 -33.04 16.04 8.53
N PRO A 356 -33.45 16.99 7.68
CA PRO A 356 -34.87 17.22 7.45
C PRO A 356 -35.46 15.96 6.79
N PRO A 357 -36.69 15.54 7.12
CA PRO A 357 -37.34 14.41 6.46
C PRO A 357 -37.47 14.67 4.95
N PRO A 358 -37.51 13.63 4.10
CA PRO A 358 -37.55 13.78 2.67
C PRO A 358 -38.83 14.52 2.25
N ALA A 359 -38.68 15.74 1.76
CA ALA A 359 -39.77 16.49 1.15
C ALA A 359 -40.21 15.78 -0.15
N ALA A 360 -41.52 15.62 -0.29
CA ALA A 360 -42.17 15.13 -1.51
C ALA A 360 -41.78 15.99 -2.73
N PRO A 361 -41.83 15.44 -3.96
CA PRO A 361 -41.44 16.18 -5.15
C PRO A 361 -42.47 17.28 -5.41
N ASP A 362 -42.06 18.54 -5.28
CA ASP A 362 -42.93 19.67 -5.57
C ASP A 362 -42.96 19.99 -7.07
N PRO A 363 -44.13 20.32 -7.63
CA PRO A 363 -44.35 20.58 -9.03
C PRO A 363 -43.90 21.99 -9.44
N GLU A 364 -43.58 22.12 -10.72
CA GLU A 364 -43.23 23.37 -11.42
C GLU A 364 -44.17 24.54 -11.09
N LEU A 365 -43.61 25.72 -10.77
CA LEU A 365 -44.33 26.99 -10.90
C LEU A 365 -43.43 28.12 -11.45
N PRO A 366 -43.98 29.04 -12.26
CA PRO A 366 -43.25 30.03 -13.04
C PRO A 366 -43.09 31.40 -12.33
N ALA A 367 -42.33 32.28 -12.98
CA ALA A 367 -41.94 33.63 -12.58
C ALA A 367 -43.09 34.65 -12.45
N SER A 368 -43.00 35.58 -11.48
CA SER A 368 -42.94 37.06 -11.66
C SER A 368 -43.35 37.86 -10.39
N GLU A 369 -42.52 38.87 -10.08
CA GLU A 369 -42.80 40.26 -9.61
C GLU A 369 -43.52 40.61 -8.28
N GLU A 370 -42.74 41.33 -7.44
CA GLU A 370 -42.99 42.60 -6.70
C GLU A 370 -44.25 42.82 -5.83
N ALA A 371 -44.02 43.17 -4.54
CA ALA A 371 -44.54 44.40 -3.89
C ALA A 371 -43.98 44.59 -2.45
N GLU A 372 -43.68 45.84 -2.13
CA GLU A 372 -42.92 46.40 -0.99
C GLU A 372 -43.69 46.64 0.32
N SER A 373 -42.90 47.10 1.33
CA SER A 373 -43.11 48.17 2.34
C SER A 373 -42.99 47.70 3.81
N ASP A 374 -42.33 48.38 4.76
CA ASP A 374 -41.61 49.67 4.90
C ASP A 374 -40.83 49.59 6.26
N ALA A 375 -39.56 49.98 6.37
CA ALA A 375 -38.99 51.30 6.65
C ALA A 375 -38.64 51.56 8.14
N ASP A 376 -37.47 52.18 8.33
CA ASP A 376 -36.96 52.95 9.47
C ASP A 376 -36.20 52.26 10.62
N SER A 377 -34.94 51.91 10.34
CA SER A 377 -33.80 52.20 11.24
C SER A 377 -32.46 52.39 10.49
N GLU A 378 -32.46 53.28 9.48
CA GLU A 378 -31.28 54.14 9.22
C GLU A 378 -30.85 54.77 10.57
N LEU A 379 -29.63 55.25 10.81
CA LEU A 379 -29.32 56.66 10.49
C LEU A 379 -27.95 57.10 11.08
N PHE A 380 -27.10 56.18 11.61
CA PHE A 380 -25.85 56.56 12.31
C PHE A 380 -24.56 55.80 11.92
N GLY A 381 -24.53 54.98 10.87
CA GLY A 381 -23.29 54.34 10.40
C GLY A 381 -22.37 55.24 9.57
N ALA A 382 -22.92 56.29 8.95
CA ALA A 382 -22.23 57.17 7.99
C ALA A 382 -21.23 58.18 8.63
N ALA A 383 -20.93 58.06 9.93
CA ALA A 383 -19.94 58.93 10.61
C ALA A 383 -18.50 58.37 10.60
N TYR A 384 -18.27 57.20 10.01
CA TYR A 384 -16.94 56.61 9.80
C TYR A 384 -16.58 56.39 8.32
N GLU A 385 -17.35 56.96 7.39
CA GLU A 385 -17.14 56.80 5.94
C GLU A 385 -15.97 57.63 5.37
N ASP A 386 -15.29 58.46 6.16
CA ASP A 386 -14.21 59.34 5.67
C ASP A 386 -12.95 59.38 6.57
N VAL A 387 -12.65 58.31 7.30
CA VAL A 387 -11.34 58.17 7.97
C VAL A 387 -10.50 57.13 7.24
N VAL A 388 -9.74 57.59 6.25
CA VAL A 388 -8.72 56.78 5.56
C VAL A 388 -7.51 56.66 6.48
N TYR A 389 -7.29 55.49 7.09
CA TYR A 389 -6.00 55.19 7.70
C TYR A 389 -4.97 55.05 6.58
N ARG A 390 -4.11 56.07 6.46
CA ARG A 390 -3.00 56.08 5.54
C ARG A 390 -1.80 55.54 6.28
N ASP A 391 -1.46 54.28 6.01
CA ASP A 391 -0.19 53.70 6.41
C ASP A 391 0.93 54.54 5.77
N SER A 392 1.74 55.17 6.63
CA SER A 392 2.77 56.11 6.23
C SER A 392 4.09 55.79 6.92
N THR A 393 4.49 54.52 6.96
CA THR A 393 5.91 54.15 7.08
C THR A 393 6.12 52.69 6.69
N ASP A 394 6.87 52.54 5.60
CA ASP A 394 7.52 51.34 5.09
C ASP A 394 8.69 50.95 6.00
N ASP A 395 8.48 49.98 6.90
CA ASP A 395 9.56 49.23 7.59
C ASP A 395 9.09 47.92 8.29
N GLY A 396 8.71 46.91 7.49
CA GLY A 396 8.93 45.50 7.83
C GLY A 396 7.98 44.83 8.84
N MET A 397 7.27 43.82 8.34
CA MET A 397 6.72 42.67 9.08
C MET A 397 5.95 42.96 10.37
N ASP A 398 4.62 42.84 10.29
CA ASP A 398 3.84 42.29 11.40
C ASP A 398 3.10 41.04 10.91
N SER A 399 3.85 39.94 10.80
CA SER A 399 3.31 38.60 10.67
C SER A 399 2.81 38.14 12.04
N SER A 400 1.51 37.89 12.19
CA SER A 400 0.93 36.69 12.83
C SER A 400 -0.51 36.94 13.29
N VAL A 401 -1.48 36.50 12.49
CA VAL A 401 -2.42 35.46 12.92
C VAL A 401 -2.73 34.63 11.66
N TYR A 402 -1.98 33.53 11.51
CA TYR A 402 -2.42 32.41 10.68
C TYR A 402 -3.64 31.85 11.42
N GLU A 403 -4.83 32.34 11.08
CA GLU A 403 -6.07 31.75 11.56
C GLU A 403 -6.22 30.44 10.80
N GLY A 404 -5.93 29.31 11.46
CA GLY A 404 -5.95 27.97 10.88
C GLY A 404 -7.30 27.68 10.22
N GLY A 405 -7.36 27.90 8.92
CA GLY A 405 -8.55 27.67 8.10
C GLY A 405 -8.86 26.18 8.03
N GLN A 406 -10.11 25.87 7.66
CA GLN A 406 -10.71 24.54 7.50
C GLN A 406 -9.84 23.51 6.73
N ASN A 407 -8.81 23.98 6.03
CA ASN A 407 -7.80 23.24 5.27
C ASN A 407 -7.10 22.12 6.07
N GLU A 408 -6.65 22.35 7.31
CA GLU A 408 -5.98 21.31 8.11
C GLU A 408 -6.96 20.26 8.66
N ALA A 409 -8.24 20.63 8.82
CA ALA A 409 -9.24 19.76 9.42
C ALA A 409 -9.58 18.57 8.50
N LEU A 410 -9.77 18.80 7.19
CA LEU A 410 -10.09 17.72 6.27
C LEU A 410 -8.90 16.77 6.04
N ASP A 411 -7.68 17.29 5.94
CA ASP A 411 -6.46 16.47 5.82
C ASP A 411 -6.25 15.60 7.06
N ALA A 412 -6.32 16.18 8.26
CA ALA A 412 -6.19 15.41 9.50
C ALA A 412 -7.31 14.36 9.65
N THR A 413 -8.54 14.68 9.24
CA THR A 413 -9.64 13.70 9.23
C THR A 413 -9.43 12.59 8.22
N HIS A 414 -8.88 12.91 7.05
CA HIS A 414 -8.54 11.96 6.01
C HIS A 414 -7.53 10.95 6.56
N ASP A 415 -6.41 11.43 7.09
CA ASP A 415 -5.33 10.58 7.62
C ASP A 415 -5.82 9.71 8.79
N ALA A 416 -6.58 10.28 9.72
CA ALA A 416 -7.16 9.54 10.84
C ALA A 416 -8.10 8.42 10.38
N ILE A 417 -8.93 8.66 9.36
CA ILE A 417 -9.83 7.65 8.80
C ILE A 417 -9.04 6.61 8.00
N VAL A 418 -8.11 7.02 7.14
CA VAL A 418 -7.31 6.12 6.30
C VAL A 418 -6.49 5.17 7.17
N ASN A 419 -5.84 5.66 8.22
CA ASN A 419 -5.10 4.82 9.17
C ASN A 419 -5.99 3.73 9.81
N ARG A 420 -7.24 4.07 10.16
CA ARG A 420 -8.23 3.10 10.67
C ARG A 420 -8.64 2.10 9.59
N LEU A 421 -8.87 2.55 8.36
CA LEU A 421 -9.24 1.68 7.23
C LEU A 421 -8.10 0.70 6.89
N SER A 422 -6.85 1.14 6.93
CA SER A 422 -5.67 0.29 6.72
C SER A 422 -5.60 -0.86 7.73
N PHE A 423 -5.89 -0.59 9.01
CA PHE A 423 -6.01 -1.63 10.03
C PHE A 423 -7.15 -2.63 9.73
N LEU A 424 -8.35 -2.14 9.38
CA LEU A 424 -9.50 -3.00 9.06
C LEU A 424 -9.26 -3.86 7.80
N ASN A 425 -8.55 -3.31 6.81
CA ASN A 425 -8.12 -4.04 5.62
C ASN A 425 -7.13 -5.14 5.97
N SER A 426 -6.14 -4.84 6.81
CA SER A 426 -5.21 -5.84 7.32
C SER A 426 -5.93 -6.93 8.11
N LEU A 427 -6.84 -6.58 9.01
CA LEU A 427 -7.65 -7.54 9.76
C LEU A 427 -8.46 -8.46 8.82
N SER A 428 -9.06 -7.91 7.77
CA SER A 428 -9.80 -8.65 6.76
C SER A 428 -8.88 -9.61 5.98
N ARG A 429 -7.68 -9.15 5.62
CA ARG A 429 -6.64 -9.98 4.98
C ARG A 429 -6.19 -11.11 5.89
N LEU A 430 -5.97 -10.83 7.18
CA LEU A 430 -5.54 -11.82 8.16
C LEU A 430 -6.58 -12.94 8.31
N ARG A 431 -7.85 -12.56 8.52
CA ARG A 431 -8.97 -13.50 8.60
C ARG A 431 -9.13 -14.32 7.32
N ARG A 432 -8.93 -13.71 6.15
CA ARG A 432 -8.98 -14.42 4.85
C ARG A 432 -7.91 -15.51 4.76
N ILE A 433 -6.65 -15.21 5.09
CA ILE A 433 -5.58 -16.21 5.07
C ILE A 433 -5.89 -17.33 6.07
N ALA A 434 -6.36 -17.00 7.27
CA ALA A 434 -6.78 -18.01 8.25
C ALA A 434 -7.92 -18.88 7.72
N ALA A 435 -8.94 -18.30 7.08
CA ALA A 435 -10.05 -19.04 6.48
C ALA A 435 -9.59 -19.95 5.32
N ILE A 436 -8.69 -19.47 4.45
CA ILE A 436 -8.12 -20.27 3.36
C ILE A 436 -7.28 -21.42 3.92
N ALA A 437 -6.40 -21.15 4.88
CA ALA A 437 -5.59 -22.17 5.54
C ALA A 437 -6.45 -23.23 6.24
N TRP A 438 -7.59 -22.81 6.80
CA TRP A 438 -8.57 -23.73 7.39
C TRP A 438 -9.26 -24.61 6.35
N ILE A 439 -9.58 -24.08 5.17
CA ILE A 439 -10.17 -24.86 4.07
C ILE A 439 -9.20 -25.95 3.58
N PHE A 440 -7.91 -25.65 3.53
CA PHE A 440 -6.87 -26.63 3.14
C PHE A 440 -6.48 -27.62 4.23
N ASP A 441 -6.80 -27.34 5.49
CA ASP A 441 -6.54 -28.26 6.58
C ASP A 441 -7.48 -29.49 6.51
N SER A 442 -6.88 -30.68 6.59
CA SER A 442 -7.56 -31.95 6.34
C SER A 442 -8.55 -32.30 7.46
N PRO A 443 -9.81 -32.67 7.14
CA PRO A 443 -10.85 -32.93 8.13
C PRO A 443 -10.60 -34.16 9.02
N ASP A 444 -9.75 -35.10 8.60
CA ASP A 444 -9.50 -36.37 9.31
C ASP A 444 -8.47 -36.27 10.46
N ARG A 445 -7.87 -35.09 10.71
CA ARG A 445 -6.98 -34.90 11.86
C ARG A 445 -7.79 -34.99 13.16
N HIS A 446 -7.49 -36.00 13.97
CA HIS A 446 -8.19 -36.35 15.21
C HIS A 446 -8.16 -35.27 16.32
N GLU A 447 -7.50 -34.13 16.10
CA GLU A 447 -7.31 -33.05 17.08
C GLU A 447 -7.63 -31.66 16.49
N ARG A 448 -8.72 -31.52 15.73
CA ARG A 448 -9.12 -30.21 15.20
C ARG A 448 -9.75 -29.35 16.31
N PRO A 449 -9.26 -28.13 16.59
CA PRO A 449 -9.89 -27.26 17.59
C PRO A 449 -11.28 -26.78 17.09
N PRO A 450 -12.21 -26.42 18.00
CA PRO A 450 -13.51 -25.87 17.62
C PRO A 450 -13.34 -24.45 17.06
N MET A 451 -13.12 -24.34 15.75
CA MET A 451 -12.93 -23.06 15.06
C MET A 451 -14.24 -22.47 14.53
N ARG A 452 -15.30 -23.29 14.44
CA ARG A 452 -16.62 -22.87 13.94
C ARG A 452 -17.17 -21.63 14.63
N ASP A 453 -17.17 -21.63 15.95
CA ASP A 453 -17.72 -20.52 16.75
C ASP A 453 -16.91 -19.23 16.54
N TYR A 454 -15.60 -19.35 16.38
CA TYR A 454 -14.72 -18.23 16.03
C TYR A 454 -15.02 -17.69 14.63
N LEU A 455 -15.17 -18.56 13.63
CA LEU A 455 -15.54 -18.16 12.27
C LEU A 455 -16.91 -17.48 12.23
N LEU A 456 -17.89 -17.98 12.99
CA LEU A 456 -19.21 -17.35 13.13
C LEU A 456 -19.11 -15.98 13.80
N ASN A 457 -18.31 -15.83 14.85
CA ASN A 457 -18.07 -14.53 15.48
C ASN A 457 -17.39 -13.55 14.51
N TRP A 458 -16.38 -14.01 13.78
CA TRP A 458 -15.72 -13.20 12.75
C TRP A 458 -16.69 -12.77 11.65
N LEU A 459 -17.59 -13.66 11.21
CA LEU A 459 -18.60 -13.35 10.21
C LEU A 459 -19.56 -12.26 10.70
N LYS A 460 -20.07 -12.38 11.94
CA LYS A 460 -20.94 -11.37 12.58
C LYS A 460 -20.22 -10.03 12.70
N HIS A 461 -18.94 -10.04 13.06
CA HIS A 461 -18.14 -8.83 13.13
C HIS A 461 -17.93 -8.18 11.76
N THR A 462 -17.58 -8.99 10.76
CA THR A 462 -17.37 -8.53 9.38
C THR A 462 -18.66 -7.94 8.79
N GLN A 463 -19.83 -8.54 9.05
CA GLN A 463 -21.13 -7.97 8.69
C GLN A 463 -21.34 -6.57 9.27
N LYS A 464 -21.06 -6.42 10.57
CA LYS A 464 -21.20 -5.14 11.25
C LYS A 464 -20.27 -4.08 10.64
N ILE A 465 -19.02 -4.44 10.38
CA ILE A 465 -18.05 -3.55 9.71
C ILE A 465 -18.56 -3.15 8.33
N GLN A 466 -19.04 -4.09 7.50
CA GLN A 466 -19.56 -3.78 6.16
C GLN A 466 -20.72 -2.78 6.20
N GLN A 467 -21.66 -2.96 7.13
CA GLN A 467 -22.78 -2.03 7.32
C GLN A 467 -22.28 -0.63 7.70
N GLN A 468 -21.32 -0.55 8.62
CA GLN A 468 -20.75 0.72 9.07
C GLN A 468 -19.91 1.40 7.97
N LEU A 469 -19.12 0.66 7.19
CA LEU A 469 -18.35 1.21 6.07
C LEU A 469 -19.25 1.74 4.96
N ARG A 470 -20.37 1.06 4.65
CA ARG A 470 -21.37 1.59 3.70
C ARG A 470 -22.03 2.87 4.22
N ALA A 471 -22.31 2.94 5.52
CA ALA A 471 -22.84 4.17 6.14
C ALA A 471 -21.81 5.31 6.05
N LEU A 472 -20.54 5.04 6.33
CA LEU A 472 -19.45 6.01 6.20
C LEU A 472 -19.28 6.50 4.75
N ALA A 473 -19.34 5.59 3.77
CA ALA A 473 -19.28 5.94 2.35
C ALA A 473 -20.42 6.89 1.96
N LEU A 474 -21.63 6.66 2.48
CA LEU A 474 -22.79 7.54 2.25
C LEU A 474 -22.63 8.91 2.94
N GLU A 475 -22.06 8.93 4.14
CA GLU A 475 -21.80 10.16 4.91
C GLU A 475 -20.81 11.07 4.17
N VAL A 476 -19.65 10.54 3.80
CA VAL A 476 -18.62 11.26 3.04
C VAL A 476 -19.15 11.67 1.67
N TRP A 477 -19.89 10.80 0.98
CA TRP A 477 -20.46 11.15 -0.33
C TRP A 477 -21.41 12.35 -0.26
N ARG A 478 -22.26 12.42 0.78
CA ARG A 478 -23.21 13.52 1.02
C ARG A 478 -22.56 14.81 1.48
N HIS A 479 -21.36 14.76 2.07
CA HIS A 479 -20.63 15.94 2.52
C HIS A 479 -20.41 16.92 1.36
N ARG A 480 -20.87 18.17 1.51
CA ARG A 480 -20.71 19.20 0.46
C ARG A 480 -19.50 20.05 0.80
N LEU A 481 -18.57 20.14 -0.15
CA LEU A 481 -17.44 21.07 -0.06
C LEU A 481 -17.94 22.51 -0.21
N ALA A 482 -17.25 23.44 0.45
CA ALA A 482 -17.56 24.86 0.35
C ALA A 482 -17.45 25.31 -1.12
N ARG A 483 -18.31 26.24 -1.56
CA ARG A 483 -18.21 26.75 -2.94
C ARG A 483 -16.99 27.68 -3.02
N PRO A 484 -16.13 27.53 -4.04
CA PRO A 484 -14.98 28.41 -4.19
C PRO A 484 -15.45 29.83 -4.50
N SER A 485 -14.69 30.81 -4.00
CA SER A 485 -14.82 32.19 -4.43
C SER A 485 -14.19 32.41 -5.81
N HIS A 486 -14.27 33.62 -6.37
CA HIS A 486 -13.64 33.94 -7.66
C HIS A 486 -12.11 34.10 -7.59
N ASP A 487 -11.51 33.92 -6.41
CA ASP A 487 -10.06 34.00 -6.22
C ASP A 487 -9.35 32.72 -6.69
N TYR A 488 -8.15 32.88 -7.25
CA TYR A 488 -7.34 31.77 -7.75
C TYR A 488 -6.95 30.80 -6.64
N MET A 489 -6.57 31.30 -5.46
CA MET A 489 -6.21 30.46 -4.32
C MET A 489 -7.40 29.63 -3.84
N SER A 490 -8.59 30.23 -3.78
CA SER A 490 -9.82 29.55 -3.40
C SER A 490 -10.24 28.44 -4.38
N LEU A 491 -9.96 28.61 -5.68
CA LEU A 491 -10.15 27.56 -6.68
C LEU A 491 -9.17 26.40 -6.49
N ALA A 492 -7.89 26.70 -6.23
CA ALA A 492 -6.87 25.68 -5.97
C ALA A 492 -7.16 24.89 -4.69
N GLU A 493 -7.60 25.56 -3.62
CA GLU A 493 -8.04 24.93 -2.36
C GLU A 493 -9.22 23.99 -2.58
N PHE A 494 -10.24 24.43 -3.31
CA PHE A 494 -11.39 23.59 -3.63
C PHE A 494 -11.00 22.33 -4.42
N ASP A 495 -10.09 22.46 -5.39
CA ASP A 495 -9.60 21.30 -6.14
C ASP A 495 -8.78 20.33 -5.25
N ARG A 496 -8.01 20.85 -4.28
CA ARG A 496 -7.31 20.04 -3.28
C ARG A 496 -8.30 19.29 -2.39
N GLU A 497 -9.25 19.97 -1.76
CA GLU A 497 -10.28 19.35 -0.90
C GLU A 497 -11.11 18.30 -1.65
N ARG A 498 -11.44 18.59 -2.91
CA ARG A 498 -12.13 17.64 -3.78
C ARG A 498 -11.29 16.39 -4.01
N THR A 499 -9.99 16.55 -4.26
CA THR A 499 -9.06 15.43 -4.45
C THR A 499 -8.95 14.58 -3.17
N ILE A 500 -8.86 15.21 -2.00
CA ILE A 500 -8.81 14.53 -0.69
C ILE A 500 -10.09 13.74 -0.43
N LYS A 501 -11.25 14.35 -0.70
CA LYS A 501 -12.57 13.69 -0.58
C LYS A 501 -12.69 12.50 -1.53
N GLU A 502 -12.29 12.66 -2.80
CA GLU A 502 -12.30 11.59 -3.79
C GLU A 502 -11.38 10.44 -3.38
N SER A 503 -10.17 10.76 -2.90
CA SER A 503 -9.22 9.80 -2.32
C SER A 503 -9.82 9.04 -1.14
N LEU A 504 -10.41 9.75 -0.17
CA LEU A 504 -11.05 9.14 1.02
C LEU A 504 -12.15 8.15 0.62
N MET A 505 -12.98 8.53 -0.35
CA MET A 505 -14.04 7.67 -0.87
C MET A 505 -13.49 6.39 -1.53
N GLU A 506 -12.42 6.48 -2.31
CA GLU A 506 -11.77 5.30 -2.89
C GLU A 506 -11.20 4.35 -1.81
N HIS A 507 -10.61 4.88 -0.75
CA HIS A 507 -10.13 4.09 0.39
C HIS A 507 -11.30 3.36 1.10
N ILE A 508 -12.43 4.04 1.34
CA ILE A 508 -13.62 3.45 1.95
C ILE A 508 -14.22 2.35 1.07
N ILE A 509 -14.34 2.59 -0.24
CA ILE A 509 -14.84 1.60 -1.21
C ILE A 509 -13.94 0.36 -1.21
N THR A 510 -12.62 0.55 -1.22
CA THR A 510 -11.65 -0.53 -1.15
C THR A 510 -11.83 -1.35 0.13
N ALA A 511 -12.01 -0.69 1.28
CA ALA A 511 -12.27 -1.36 2.54
C ALA A 511 -13.60 -2.14 2.56
N CYS A 512 -14.66 -1.61 1.93
CA CYS A 512 -15.92 -2.33 1.76
C CYS A 512 -15.73 -3.64 0.99
N VAL A 513 -14.95 -3.59 -0.10
CA VAL A 513 -14.70 -4.74 -0.97
C VAL A 513 -13.83 -5.78 -0.27
N GLU A 514 -12.77 -5.37 0.44
CA GLU A 514 -11.93 -6.29 1.24
C GLU A 514 -12.72 -6.95 2.38
N ALA A 515 -13.59 -6.21 3.08
CA ALA A 515 -14.47 -6.77 4.08
C ALA A 515 -15.48 -7.77 3.47
N SER A 516 -16.00 -7.50 2.26
CA SER A 516 -16.87 -8.43 1.51
C SER A 516 -16.15 -9.73 1.19
N GLN A 517 -14.97 -9.64 0.60
CA GLN A 517 -14.13 -10.80 0.30
C GLN A 517 -13.84 -11.64 1.56
N CYS A 518 -13.45 -11.00 2.66
CA CYS A 518 -13.22 -11.68 3.93
C CYS A 518 -14.45 -12.50 4.36
N GLY A 519 -15.65 -11.90 4.30
CA GLY A 519 -16.91 -12.59 4.57
C GLY A 519 -17.13 -13.79 3.65
N HIS A 520 -16.88 -13.64 2.35
CA HIS A 520 -17.01 -14.74 1.37
C HIS A 520 -16.12 -15.94 1.72
N PHE A 521 -14.84 -15.70 2.06
CA PHE A 521 -13.92 -16.77 2.43
C PHE A 521 -14.26 -17.43 3.77
N ILE A 522 -14.80 -16.67 4.74
CA ILE A 522 -15.30 -17.23 6.01
C ILE A 522 -16.51 -18.15 5.75
N VAL A 523 -17.45 -17.76 4.89
CA VAL A 523 -18.57 -18.61 4.48
C VAL A 523 -18.09 -19.86 3.76
N CYS A 524 -17.11 -19.71 2.85
CA CYS A 524 -16.46 -20.86 2.21
C CYS A 524 -15.89 -21.81 3.25
N ALA A 525 -15.24 -21.33 4.32
CA ALA A 525 -14.70 -22.15 5.40
C ALA A 525 -15.80 -22.87 6.18
N LEU A 526 -16.83 -22.15 6.65
CA LEU A 526 -17.96 -22.69 7.42
C LEU A 526 -18.72 -23.80 6.68
N ARG A 527 -18.96 -23.64 5.38
CA ARG A 527 -19.67 -24.64 4.56
C ARG A 527 -18.94 -25.99 4.45
N GLY A 528 -17.64 -26.05 4.72
CA GLY A 528 -16.91 -27.32 4.71
C GLY A 528 -17.03 -28.12 6.01
N GLU A 529 -17.42 -27.47 7.11
CA GLU A 529 -17.62 -28.14 8.39
C GLU A 529 -19.04 -28.68 8.55
N SER A 530 -19.99 -28.11 7.82
CA SER A 530 -21.37 -28.61 7.80
C SER A 530 -21.41 -29.96 7.08
N HIS A 531 -21.63 -31.04 7.84
CA HIS A 531 -22.21 -32.25 7.26
C HIS A 531 -23.58 -31.88 6.65
N GLU A 532 -23.92 -32.49 5.52
CA GLU A 532 -25.01 -32.10 4.58
C GLU A 532 -26.42 -31.92 5.18
N GLU A 533 -26.61 -32.14 6.49
CA GLU A 533 -27.89 -32.07 7.20
C GLU A 533 -27.95 -31.07 8.37
N GLN A 534 -26.89 -30.28 8.65
CA GLN A 534 -26.96 -29.25 9.69
C GLN A 534 -27.58 -27.94 9.19
N GLU A 535 -28.63 -27.47 9.89
CA GLU A 535 -29.20 -26.14 9.69
C GLU A 535 -28.12 -25.05 9.76
N LEU A 536 -28.18 -24.10 8.83
CA LEU A 536 -27.30 -22.93 8.81
C LEU A 536 -27.49 -22.13 10.11
N ASP A 537 -26.39 -21.68 10.73
CA ASP A 537 -26.51 -20.72 11.83
C ASP A 537 -27.22 -19.45 11.35
N ALA A 538 -28.05 -18.84 12.20
CA ALA A 538 -28.82 -17.65 11.85
C ALA A 538 -27.92 -16.50 11.33
N GLY A 539 -26.70 -16.37 11.86
CA GLY A 539 -25.73 -15.36 11.40
C GLY A 539 -25.15 -15.67 10.02
N GLN A 540 -24.96 -16.95 9.69
CA GLN A 540 -24.53 -17.37 8.35
C GLN A 540 -25.66 -17.21 7.33
N ALA A 541 -26.88 -17.64 7.67
CA ALA A 541 -28.05 -17.49 6.80
C ALA A 541 -28.32 -16.02 6.48
N ALA A 542 -28.30 -15.14 7.48
CA ALA A 542 -28.45 -13.70 7.28
C ALA A 542 -27.35 -13.10 6.39
N PHE A 543 -26.11 -13.61 6.44
CA PHE A 543 -25.07 -13.17 5.51
C PHE A 543 -25.42 -13.56 4.07
N GLU A 544 -25.74 -14.84 3.89
CA GLU A 544 -26.01 -15.42 2.58
C GLU A 544 -27.25 -14.81 1.92
N GLU A 545 -28.26 -14.45 2.70
CA GLU A 545 -29.45 -13.72 2.24
C GLU A 545 -29.18 -12.27 1.86
N SER A 546 -28.17 -11.63 2.44
CA SER A 546 -27.81 -10.25 2.10
C SER A 546 -27.02 -10.13 0.79
N MET A 547 -26.45 -11.24 0.31
CA MET A 547 -25.67 -11.27 -0.94
C MET A 547 -26.57 -11.38 -2.18
N PRO A 548 -26.20 -10.73 -3.30
CA PRO A 548 -26.79 -10.99 -4.61
C PRO A 548 -26.68 -12.48 -4.98
N LYS A 549 -27.70 -13.00 -5.69
CA LYS A 549 -27.77 -14.42 -6.06
C LYS A 549 -26.55 -14.89 -6.87
N ASP A 550 -26.05 -14.04 -7.77
CA ASP A 550 -24.85 -14.30 -8.57
C ASP A 550 -23.59 -14.41 -7.70
N GLU A 551 -23.43 -13.52 -6.71
CA GLU A 551 -22.32 -13.57 -5.76
C GLU A 551 -22.39 -14.83 -4.89
N LEU A 552 -23.56 -15.15 -4.33
CA LEU A 552 -23.74 -16.36 -3.52
C LEU A 552 -23.37 -17.63 -4.27
N LEU A 553 -23.84 -17.79 -5.52
CA LEU A 553 -23.50 -18.96 -6.35
C LEU A 553 -22.00 -19.02 -6.66
N ALA A 554 -21.37 -17.88 -6.92
CA ALA A 554 -19.95 -17.82 -7.17
C ALA A 554 -19.12 -18.15 -5.92
N VAL A 555 -19.52 -17.68 -4.74
CA VAL A 555 -18.89 -18.04 -3.45
C VAL A 555 -19.01 -19.54 -3.18
N GLN A 556 -20.17 -20.15 -3.45
CA GLN A 556 -20.36 -21.61 -3.34
C GLN A 556 -19.42 -22.39 -4.27
N LEU A 557 -19.27 -21.91 -5.51
CA LEU A 557 -18.34 -22.49 -6.48
C LEU A 557 -16.88 -22.31 -6.05
N ILE A 558 -16.49 -21.15 -5.53
CA ILE A 558 -15.15 -20.93 -4.96
C ILE A 558 -14.91 -21.89 -3.80
N GLY A 559 -15.85 -22.03 -2.86
CA GLY A 559 -15.72 -22.96 -1.74
C GLY A 559 -15.61 -24.43 -2.18
N SER A 560 -16.26 -24.81 -3.27
CA SER A 560 -16.15 -26.15 -3.89
C SER A 560 -14.80 -26.32 -4.60
N ALA A 561 -14.36 -25.28 -5.31
CA ALA A 561 -13.10 -25.22 -6.03
C ALA A 561 -11.89 -25.34 -5.09
N LEU A 562 -11.88 -24.57 -3.99
CA LEU A 562 -10.83 -24.62 -2.97
C LEU A 562 -10.70 -26.00 -2.31
N ARG A 563 -11.77 -26.81 -2.31
CA ARG A 563 -11.76 -28.17 -1.78
C ARG A 563 -11.42 -29.24 -2.82
N GLY A 564 -11.09 -28.84 -4.05
CA GLY A 564 -10.81 -29.78 -5.14
C GLY A 564 -12.03 -30.53 -5.67
N ARG A 565 -13.26 -30.11 -5.35
CA ARG A 565 -14.49 -30.82 -5.75
C ARG A 565 -14.95 -30.39 -7.15
N GLN A 566 -14.26 -30.88 -8.17
CA GLN A 566 -14.54 -30.55 -9.57
C GLN A 566 -15.98 -30.85 -10.00
N ASP A 567 -16.55 -31.97 -9.54
CA ASP A 567 -17.91 -32.38 -9.90
C ASP A 567 -18.97 -31.40 -9.39
N GLN A 568 -18.80 -30.89 -8.17
CA GLN A 568 -19.70 -29.89 -7.58
C GLN A 568 -19.63 -28.55 -8.32
N VAL A 569 -18.43 -28.18 -8.78
CA VAL A 569 -18.23 -26.98 -9.60
C VAL A 569 -18.98 -27.11 -10.93
N ARG A 570 -18.85 -28.26 -11.61
CA ARG A 570 -19.53 -28.53 -12.88
C ARG A 570 -21.05 -28.56 -12.75
N ALA A 571 -21.56 -29.15 -11.67
CA ALA A 571 -23.01 -29.24 -11.43
C ALA A 571 -23.68 -27.86 -11.34
N HIS A 572 -23.06 -26.92 -10.63
CA HIS A 572 -23.64 -25.59 -10.37
C HIS A 572 -23.16 -24.51 -11.37
N TRP A 573 -22.28 -24.86 -12.32
CA TRP A 573 -21.72 -23.94 -13.31
C TRP A 573 -22.79 -23.26 -14.18
N ARG A 574 -23.80 -24.03 -14.60
CA ARG A 574 -24.87 -23.52 -15.47
C ARG A 574 -25.68 -22.43 -14.78
N ASP A 575 -25.97 -22.59 -13.49
CA ASP A 575 -26.76 -21.65 -12.72
C ASP A 575 -26.03 -20.34 -12.51
N LEU A 576 -24.73 -20.39 -12.24
CA LEU A 576 -23.89 -19.19 -12.16
C LEU A 576 -23.90 -18.40 -13.47
N LYS A 577 -23.71 -19.07 -14.62
CA LYS A 577 -23.73 -18.40 -15.92
C LYS A 577 -25.04 -17.67 -16.19
N ILE A 578 -26.17 -18.28 -15.82
CA ILE A 578 -27.48 -17.65 -15.98
C ILE A 578 -27.60 -16.42 -15.08
N ALA A 579 -27.14 -16.52 -13.82
CA ALA A 579 -27.19 -15.42 -12.86
C ALA A 579 -26.31 -14.24 -13.27
N LEU A 580 -25.13 -14.48 -13.84
CA LEU A 580 -24.17 -13.43 -14.23
C LEU A 580 -24.60 -12.63 -15.47
N ARG A 581 -25.27 -13.26 -16.44
CA ARG A 581 -25.57 -12.64 -17.75
C ARG A 581 -26.34 -11.32 -17.69
N SER A 582 -27.16 -11.11 -16.67
CA SER A 582 -27.99 -9.91 -16.50
C SER A 582 -27.36 -8.85 -15.59
N GLN A 583 -26.13 -9.08 -15.10
CA GLN A 583 -25.50 -8.21 -14.11
C GLN A 583 -24.49 -7.26 -14.75
N ALA A 584 -24.34 -6.07 -14.16
CA ALA A 584 -23.36 -5.09 -14.59
C ALA A 584 -21.94 -5.46 -14.11
N VAL A 585 -20.96 -5.36 -15.01
CA VAL A 585 -19.52 -5.51 -14.70
C VAL A 585 -18.80 -4.17 -14.72
N LEU A 586 -19.43 -3.14 -15.30
CA LEU A 586 -18.88 -1.80 -15.40
C LEU A 586 -19.53 -0.86 -14.38
N TYR A 587 -18.76 0.12 -13.92
CA TYR A 587 -19.24 1.21 -13.06
C TYR A 587 -18.77 2.57 -13.60
N VAL A 588 -19.42 3.64 -13.15
CA VAL A 588 -18.98 5.02 -13.44
C VAL A 588 -18.04 5.46 -12.31
N PRO A 589 -16.81 5.92 -12.59
CA PRO A 589 -15.88 6.38 -11.56
C PRO A 589 -16.41 7.56 -10.73
N LEU A 590 -15.90 7.74 -9.51
CA LEU A 590 -16.29 8.83 -8.61
C LEU A 590 -16.08 10.22 -9.24
N VAL A 591 -14.98 10.42 -9.97
CA VAL A 591 -14.67 11.65 -10.72
C VAL A 591 -15.79 12.04 -11.70
N ARG A 592 -16.55 11.06 -12.19
CA ARG A 592 -17.67 11.25 -13.13
C ARG A 592 -19.05 11.21 -12.45
N GLY A 593 -19.09 11.26 -11.11
CA GLY A 593 -20.33 11.28 -10.34
C GLY A 593 -20.97 9.90 -10.12
N GLY A 594 -20.18 8.82 -10.18
CA GLY A 594 -20.68 7.47 -9.87
C GLY A 594 -21.23 7.35 -8.44
N ASN A 595 -22.26 6.51 -8.26
CA ASN A 595 -22.81 6.22 -6.93
C ASN A 595 -21.93 5.16 -6.21
N PRO A 596 -21.43 5.43 -4.99
CA PRO A 596 -20.55 4.51 -4.28
C PRO A 596 -21.13 3.10 -4.07
N ASP A 597 -22.43 2.95 -3.79
CA ASP A 597 -23.02 1.62 -3.55
C ASP A 597 -23.05 0.76 -4.84
N SER A 598 -23.25 1.41 -5.99
CA SER A 598 -23.15 0.75 -7.29
C SER A 598 -21.72 0.32 -7.60
N ILE A 599 -20.73 1.14 -7.25
CA ILE A 599 -19.30 0.84 -7.43
C ILE A 599 -18.91 -0.35 -6.55
N ILE A 600 -19.30 -0.35 -5.28
CA ILE A 600 -19.02 -1.46 -4.32
C ILE A 600 -19.60 -2.77 -4.86
N THR A 601 -20.85 -2.77 -5.30
CA THR A 601 -21.51 -3.98 -5.83
C THR A 601 -20.80 -4.52 -7.06
N VAL A 602 -20.41 -3.65 -8.00
CA VAL A 602 -19.68 -4.07 -9.20
C VAL A 602 -18.28 -4.56 -8.87
N ARG A 603 -17.53 -3.88 -8.00
CA ARG A 603 -16.18 -4.29 -7.58
C ARG A 603 -16.20 -5.62 -6.82
N ASN A 604 -17.19 -5.87 -5.96
CA ASN A 604 -17.39 -7.16 -5.30
C ASN A 604 -17.54 -8.29 -6.33
N ARG A 605 -18.40 -8.09 -7.32
CA ARG A 605 -18.57 -9.05 -8.43
C ARG A 605 -17.28 -9.27 -9.21
N GLN A 606 -16.59 -8.20 -9.61
CA GLN A 606 -15.31 -8.30 -10.31
C GLN A 606 -14.30 -9.13 -9.51
N GLN A 607 -14.24 -8.95 -8.21
CA GLN A 607 -13.29 -9.66 -7.36
C GLN A 607 -13.58 -11.14 -7.20
N VAL A 608 -14.87 -11.49 -7.10
CA VAL A 608 -15.34 -12.88 -7.11
C VAL A 608 -15.01 -13.54 -8.47
N LEU A 609 -15.19 -12.82 -9.58
CA LEU A 609 -14.80 -13.28 -10.92
C LEU A 609 -13.28 -13.47 -11.05
N ARG A 610 -12.47 -12.53 -10.54
CA ARG A 610 -11.00 -12.65 -10.48
C ARG A 610 -10.58 -13.92 -9.72
N THR A 611 -11.24 -14.19 -8.59
CA THR A 611 -10.98 -15.40 -7.80
C THR A 611 -11.32 -16.66 -8.60
N LEU A 612 -12.48 -16.72 -9.26
CA LEU A 612 -12.83 -17.87 -10.11
C LEU A 612 -11.85 -18.05 -11.28
N LEU A 613 -11.45 -16.98 -11.96
CA LEU A 613 -10.49 -17.04 -13.07
C LEU A 613 -9.11 -17.54 -12.62
N ALA A 614 -8.69 -17.19 -11.41
CA ALA A 614 -7.43 -17.70 -10.84
C ALA A 614 -7.51 -19.19 -10.45
N TRP A 615 -8.66 -19.65 -9.93
CA TRP A 615 -8.80 -20.99 -9.35
C TRP A 615 -9.29 -22.08 -10.31
N LEU A 616 -10.19 -21.75 -11.25
CA LEU A 616 -10.74 -22.75 -12.18
C LEU A 616 -9.67 -23.44 -13.05
N PRO A 617 -8.68 -22.73 -13.64
CA PRO A 617 -7.62 -23.38 -14.42
C PRO A 617 -6.82 -24.38 -13.59
N ARG A 618 -6.53 -24.05 -12.33
CA ARG A 618 -5.75 -24.89 -11.41
C ARG A 618 -6.41 -26.24 -11.12
N LEU A 619 -7.73 -26.30 -11.27
CA LEU A 619 -8.52 -27.55 -11.15
C LEU A 619 -8.65 -28.30 -12.49
N GLY A 620 -7.97 -27.87 -13.55
CA GLY A 620 -8.11 -28.43 -14.89
C GLY A 620 -9.44 -28.06 -15.57
N LEU A 621 -10.19 -27.08 -15.05
CA LEU A 621 -11.49 -26.66 -15.60
C LEU A 621 -11.33 -25.59 -16.69
N LEU A 622 -10.54 -25.91 -17.72
CA LEU A 622 -10.16 -24.97 -18.79
C LEU A 622 -11.37 -24.51 -19.64
N THR A 623 -12.35 -25.40 -19.81
CA THR A 623 -13.55 -25.09 -20.60
C THR A 623 -14.41 -24.06 -19.87
N GLU A 624 -14.59 -24.26 -18.57
CA GLU A 624 -15.32 -23.38 -17.67
C GLU A 624 -14.63 -22.02 -17.57
N THR A 625 -13.29 -21.98 -17.48
CA THR A 625 -12.55 -20.70 -17.52
C THR A 625 -12.77 -19.95 -18.84
N ARG A 626 -12.69 -20.64 -19.99
CA ARG A 626 -12.96 -20.01 -21.29
C ARG A 626 -14.38 -19.46 -21.37
N GLU A 627 -15.35 -20.26 -20.92
CA GLU A 627 -16.75 -19.83 -20.87
C GLU A 627 -16.96 -18.63 -19.94
N LEU A 628 -16.22 -18.54 -18.83
CA LEU A 628 -16.28 -17.40 -17.92
C LEU A 628 -15.81 -16.11 -18.61
N ILE A 629 -14.68 -16.17 -19.31
CA ILE A 629 -14.16 -15.04 -20.10
C ILE A 629 -15.20 -14.59 -21.14
N ASP A 630 -15.84 -15.55 -21.83
CA ASP A 630 -16.91 -15.25 -22.77
C ASP A 630 -18.14 -14.61 -22.11
N VAL A 631 -18.52 -15.06 -20.91
CA VAL A 631 -19.62 -14.46 -20.14
C VAL A 631 -19.28 -13.04 -19.72
N ILE A 632 -18.07 -12.78 -19.22
CA ILE A 632 -17.62 -11.43 -18.83
C ILE A 632 -17.69 -10.48 -20.04
N ARG A 633 -17.20 -10.93 -21.20
CA ARG A 633 -17.32 -10.17 -22.46
C ARG A 633 -18.77 -9.88 -22.85
N GLN A 634 -19.68 -10.83 -22.61
CA GLN A 634 -21.11 -10.61 -22.87
C GLN A 634 -21.74 -9.63 -21.88
N MET A 635 -21.38 -9.70 -20.60
CA MET A 635 -21.89 -8.78 -19.58
C MET A 635 -21.53 -7.33 -19.93
N GLU A 636 -20.30 -7.08 -20.36
CA GLU A 636 -19.85 -5.74 -20.77
C GLU A 636 -20.62 -5.20 -21.98
N ARG A 637 -20.88 -6.06 -22.99
CA ARG A 637 -21.61 -5.66 -24.20
C ARG A 637 -23.10 -5.46 -23.98
N ASN A 638 -23.71 -6.31 -23.16
CA ASN A 638 -25.16 -6.36 -23.00
C ASN A 638 -25.66 -5.42 -21.89
N VAL A 639 -24.80 -5.04 -20.95
CA VAL A 639 -25.11 -4.15 -19.83
C VAL A 639 -24.11 -2.99 -19.82
N PRO A 640 -24.22 -2.03 -20.75
CA PRO A 640 -23.35 -0.86 -20.75
C PRO A 640 -23.65 -0.02 -19.50
N ALA A 641 -22.62 0.33 -18.75
CA ALA A 641 -22.72 1.41 -17.77
C ALA A 641 -22.79 2.75 -18.51
N GLY A 642 -23.39 3.77 -17.87
CA GLY A 642 -23.64 5.09 -18.47
C GLY A 642 -22.40 5.77 -19.07
N PRO A 643 -22.57 6.94 -19.71
CA PRO A 643 -21.46 7.64 -20.36
C PRO A 643 -20.30 7.86 -19.38
N GLY A 644 -19.12 7.36 -19.76
CA GLY A 644 -17.92 7.46 -18.93
C GLY A 644 -17.63 6.25 -18.04
N ALA A 645 -18.23 5.09 -18.29
CA ALA A 645 -17.74 3.82 -17.77
C ALA A 645 -16.34 3.48 -18.29
N VAL A 646 -15.52 2.82 -17.45
CA VAL A 646 -14.19 2.31 -17.82
C VAL A 646 -14.32 0.80 -18.07
N THR A 647 -13.77 0.32 -19.18
CA THR A 647 -13.78 -1.11 -19.56
C THR A 647 -12.80 -1.88 -18.67
N GLU A 648 -13.28 -2.94 -18.01
CA GLU A 648 -12.50 -3.78 -17.08
C GLU A 648 -12.23 -5.19 -17.63
N PHE A 649 -12.68 -5.45 -18.86
CA PHE A 649 -12.49 -6.76 -19.49
C PHE A 649 -11.03 -7.09 -19.76
N ASP A 650 -10.21 -6.10 -20.12
CA ASP A 650 -8.80 -6.34 -20.46
C ASP A 650 -8.03 -6.91 -19.25
N ASP A 651 -8.25 -6.39 -18.05
CA ASP A 651 -7.60 -6.88 -16.82
C ASP A 651 -8.09 -8.28 -16.43
N LEU A 652 -9.40 -8.54 -16.55
CA LEU A 652 -9.98 -9.86 -16.28
C LEU A 652 -9.53 -10.89 -17.31
N PHE A 653 -9.42 -10.48 -18.58
CA PHE A 653 -8.92 -11.32 -19.66
C PHE A 653 -7.45 -11.66 -19.45
N ASP A 654 -6.59 -10.68 -19.13
CA ASP A 654 -5.18 -10.90 -18.87
C ASP A 654 -4.96 -11.87 -17.69
N LEU A 655 -5.68 -11.67 -16.58
CA LEU A 655 -5.65 -12.59 -15.44
C LEU A 655 -6.05 -14.02 -15.83
N GLY A 656 -7.19 -14.17 -16.51
CA GLY A 656 -7.69 -15.48 -16.92
C GLY A 656 -6.77 -16.17 -17.94
N PHE A 657 -6.21 -15.40 -18.87
CA PHE A 657 -5.28 -15.90 -19.88
C PHE A 657 -3.96 -16.36 -19.26
N ARG A 658 -3.36 -15.54 -18.38
CA ARG A 658 -2.14 -15.93 -17.63
C ARG A 658 -2.38 -17.20 -16.82
N ALA A 659 -3.49 -17.28 -16.07
CA ALA A 659 -3.81 -18.46 -15.27
C ALA A 659 -4.00 -19.74 -16.13
N LEU A 660 -4.56 -19.61 -17.34
CA LEU A 660 -4.64 -20.71 -18.30
C LEU A 660 -3.27 -21.15 -18.82
N VAL A 661 -2.43 -20.18 -19.21
CA VAL A 661 -1.07 -20.45 -19.71
C VAL A 661 -0.21 -21.09 -18.61
N ASP A 662 -0.25 -20.56 -17.39
CA ASP A 662 0.46 -21.10 -16.23
C ASP A 662 0.04 -22.54 -15.94
N CYS A 663 -1.26 -22.84 -16.03
CA CYS A 663 -1.77 -24.20 -15.86
C CYS A 663 -1.22 -25.15 -16.93
N VAL A 664 -1.19 -24.73 -18.20
CA VAL A 664 -0.66 -25.53 -19.31
C VAL A 664 0.84 -25.76 -19.16
N ILE A 665 1.61 -24.72 -18.81
CA ILE A 665 3.07 -24.84 -18.58
C ILE A 665 3.36 -25.77 -17.41
N ARG A 666 2.62 -25.64 -16.30
CA ARG A 666 2.76 -26.54 -15.14
C ARG A 666 2.44 -27.98 -15.54
N ALA A 667 1.42 -28.20 -16.39
CA ALA A 667 1.09 -29.54 -16.87
C ALA A 667 2.20 -30.15 -17.75
N THR A 668 2.91 -29.34 -18.56
CA THR A 668 4.03 -29.82 -19.40
C THR A 668 5.30 -30.08 -18.61
N ASN A 669 5.58 -29.30 -17.56
CA ASN A 669 6.80 -29.46 -16.75
C ASN A 669 6.78 -30.69 -15.83
N VAL A 670 5.60 -31.26 -15.55
CA VAL A 670 5.49 -32.48 -14.74
C VAL A 670 6.07 -33.71 -15.47
N ASP A 671 6.08 -33.72 -16.80
CA ASP A 671 6.62 -34.83 -17.60
C ASP A 671 8.17 -34.86 -17.61
N GLU A 672 8.87 -33.73 -17.43
CA GLU A 672 10.35 -33.71 -17.39
C GLU A 672 10.95 -34.17 -16.04
N ALA A 673 10.14 -34.25 -14.98
CA ALA A 673 10.58 -34.69 -13.65
C ALA A 673 10.37 -36.19 -13.38
N GLN A 674 9.78 -36.93 -14.33
CA GLN A 674 9.52 -38.37 -14.23
C GLN A 674 10.38 -39.25 -15.15
N ASP A 675 11.24 -38.64 -15.99
CA ASP A 675 12.33 -39.31 -16.73
C ASP A 675 13.70 -38.95 -16.11
#